data_AF-A0A2D5ZN68-F1
#
_entry.id   AF-A0A2D5ZN68-F1
#
_cell.length_a   1.000
_cell.length_b   1.000
_cell.length_c   1.000
_cell.angle_alpha   90.00
_cell.angle_beta   90.00
_cell.angle_gamma   90.00
#
_symmetry.space_group_name_H-M   'P 1'
#
loop_
_entity.id
_entity.type
_entity.pdbx_description
1 polymer ?
#
loop_
_entity_poly.entity_id
_entity_poly.type
_entity_poly.pdbx_seq_one_letter_code
_entity_poly.pdbx_strand_id
1 'polypeptide(L)'
;MQHPLFLLSAASIAAAPVHALSAQEVTQNVLFSHEIVHEIEIELPYGDWFAELESHRLDETYVSGTVTIDGATTDSVGVRFKGNSSYSHPGIKKPFRFSYGEYREDQTLDGLPSVVLNNNFKDPTHIRETIAYSLMREVGGDRASRTGFANVRVNGDLIGFYTLGETVNKTWIQSHVKAGEDGNLWKGDPRGLLTWKGEDPTAYYNDYTLKTNEAENDWSGLIHFIDILNNTPASDLPDSLAGLLDIDRGLEHHAVNIATVNLDSYEGTGHNYYIYRKDSDGRFVHIPWDSNEAFGRFSLGMPPWQLAEMSPLWRSASSRPLVDRVLDVDLYEEMYLRHMRDLLATQFNLDAMEMWIDELASIIRAHVYADPNKMYSNDEFEENIERDIGFGPNFVFGLKSFVEERNDAIGPVLDAALETQTLFINEILADNESTISDEAGDFDDYAEIFNSGAQTVSLDGFGLTDDHLDRFQWTLPADAEVAPGERLMLWLDGETLEGPLHAPFSLSADGEELFLFDAQGELVDFMVFDFQEADVARARYTDGSSWVDELPPTPDAENTAPPEIAWVLADRPFPMPGQAITIDAGINERLSPLAYVHLVVDVGSGPDAIAMTEDAGIWSAEIPGQTLGTDIRFYTRAEDEDGSVATSPAGAPDRSWSMPVFVGTSPLRINEFMADNESTVTDEAGEYEDWIELVNIADFEIDASGYFLSDDEDVARQWALPTGTTIGAGERLLLWADNDSGDLHAPFKLGKSGEEVVLSAPEFLGATIVDSVHFGAQSTDLSQAREPDGLGSWAFAVSATPESRNAGEGFVAMAISNEEPVTIPAGGGSFDPRLTVFNRGAVGGTIEAWTAGVLPGGGELEPLEGPIAISLAGDAYAGEAMTIYVPGTAPSGTGRYELRVGVFGGVVESVDGVDVIKEGYSIGP
;
A
#
# COMPACT_ATOMS: atom_id res chain seq x y z
N MET A 1 0.28 -40.05 -67.06
CA MET A 1 0.98 -40.48 -65.83
C MET A 1 0.97 -39.27 -64.92
N GLN A 2 -0.07 -39.18 -64.11
CA GLN A 2 -0.16 -39.75 -62.75
C GLN A 2 0.48 -38.79 -61.75
N HIS A 3 -0.36 -38.01 -61.06
CA HIS A 3 -0.31 -37.95 -59.61
C HIS A 3 -1.77 -37.92 -59.11
N PRO A 4 -2.23 -38.98 -58.40
CA PRO A 4 -3.57 -39.04 -57.84
C PRO A 4 -3.67 -38.37 -56.47
N LEU A 5 -4.90 -37.93 -56.18
CA LEU A 5 -5.45 -37.40 -54.93
C LEU A 5 -5.27 -38.32 -53.71
N PHE A 6 -5.24 -37.73 -52.50
CA PHE A 6 -6.19 -37.97 -51.38
C PHE A 6 -6.29 -36.64 -50.58
N LEU A 7 -7.40 -35.89 -50.72
CA LEU A 7 -8.54 -35.79 -49.78
C LEU A 7 -8.25 -34.99 -48.49
N LEU A 8 -8.44 -33.67 -48.55
CA LEU A 8 -8.82 -32.86 -47.39
C LEU A 8 -10.34 -32.99 -47.18
N SER A 9 -10.75 -33.63 -46.08
CA SER A 9 -12.11 -33.49 -45.56
C SER A 9 -12.16 -32.31 -44.60
N ALA A 10 -13.05 -31.36 -44.88
CA ALA A 10 -13.41 -30.29 -43.96
C ALA A 10 -14.00 -30.88 -42.67
N ALA A 11 -13.36 -30.59 -41.55
CA ALA A 11 -13.99 -30.66 -40.23
C ALA A 11 -14.21 -29.22 -39.77
N SER A 12 -15.46 -28.91 -39.45
CA SER A 12 -15.91 -27.66 -38.86
C SER A 12 -15.18 -27.45 -37.53
N ILE A 13 -14.36 -26.39 -37.41
CA ILE A 13 -13.98 -25.87 -36.10
C ILE A 13 -15.16 -24.98 -35.69
N ALA A 14 -15.94 -25.47 -34.72
CA ALA A 14 -16.87 -24.63 -33.99
C ALA A 14 -16.05 -23.49 -33.35
N ALA A 15 -16.51 -22.25 -33.50
CA ALA A 15 -16.01 -21.15 -32.69
C ALA A 15 -16.11 -21.58 -31.22
N ALA A 16 -14.98 -21.65 -30.54
CA ALA A 16 -14.97 -21.72 -29.09
C ALA A 16 -15.74 -20.50 -28.58
N PRO A 17 -16.57 -20.64 -27.54
CA PRO A 17 -17.19 -19.47 -26.93
C PRO A 17 -16.06 -18.53 -26.50
N VAL A 18 -16.14 -17.27 -26.95
CA VAL A 18 -15.39 -16.18 -26.34
C VAL A 18 -15.88 -16.16 -24.89
N HIS A 19 -15.03 -16.60 -23.97
CA HIS A 19 -15.30 -16.44 -22.55
C HIS A 19 -15.39 -14.94 -22.30
N ALA A 20 -16.59 -14.48 -21.93
CA ALA A 20 -16.73 -13.20 -21.26
C ALA A 20 -15.88 -13.26 -19.99
N LEU A 21 -14.95 -12.32 -19.84
CA LEU A 21 -14.23 -12.10 -18.59
C LEU A 21 -15.27 -11.73 -17.53
N SER A 22 -15.31 -12.49 -16.43
CA SER A 22 -16.12 -12.21 -15.25
C SER A 22 -15.46 -11.10 -14.41
N ALA A 23 -16.25 -10.41 -13.60
CA ALA A 23 -15.83 -9.40 -12.62
C ALA A 23 -15.00 -9.98 -11.43
N GLN A 24 -14.01 -10.83 -11.72
CA GLN A 24 -13.36 -11.70 -10.73
C GLN A 24 -11.81 -11.69 -10.79
N GLU A 25 -11.19 -10.57 -11.20
CA GLU A 25 -9.73 -10.43 -11.11
C GLU A 25 -9.36 -9.06 -10.52
N VAL A 26 -9.73 -8.86 -9.24
CA VAL A 26 -8.80 -8.23 -8.31
C VAL A 26 -7.79 -9.34 -7.98
N THR A 27 -6.50 -9.11 -8.18
CA THR A 27 -5.49 -10.12 -7.77
C THR A 27 -5.10 -9.83 -6.32
N GLN A 28 -4.66 -10.84 -5.56
CA GLN A 28 -4.18 -10.63 -4.18
C GLN A 28 -3.08 -9.55 -4.07
N ASN A 29 -2.30 -9.35 -5.14
CA ASN A 29 -1.25 -8.35 -5.21
C ASN A 29 -1.81 -6.92 -5.24
N VAL A 30 -3.03 -6.72 -5.76
CA VAL A 30 -3.71 -5.42 -5.76
C VAL A 30 -4.32 -5.14 -4.39
N LEU A 31 -4.91 -6.15 -3.73
CA LEU A 31 -5.59 -6.02 -2.44
C LEU A 31 -4.67 -5.57 -1.28
N PHE A 32 -3.40 -5.94 -1.34
CA PHE A 32 -2.38 -5.54 -0.38
C PHE A 32 -1.34 -4.59 -0.99
N SER A 33 -1.67 -3.93 -2.09
CA SER A 33 -0.81 -2.88 -2.63
C SER A 33 -0.80 -1.69 -1.68
N HIS A 34 0.39 -1.11 -1.47
CA HIS A 34 0.52 0.13 -0.71
C HIS A 34 0.16 1.37 -1.53
N GLU A 35 -0.06 1.25 -2.84
CA GLU A 35 -0.38 2.38 -3.73
C GLU A 35 -1.87 2.77 -3.69
N ILE A 36 -2.72 1.94 -3.10
CA ILE A 36 -4.17 2.08 -3.16
C ILE A 36 -4.74 2.08 -1.74
N VAL A 37 -5.72 2.96 -1.51
CA VAL A 37 -6.62 2.89 -0.34
C VAL A 37 -7.97 2.39 -0.82
N HIS A 38 -8.33 1.16 -0.44
CA HIS A 38 -9.57 0.51 -0.86
C HIS A 38 -10.79 1.14 -0.19
N GLU A 39 -11.93 1.16 -0.88
CA GLU A 39 -13.23 1.49 -0.28
C GLU A 39 -13.97 0.20 0.08
N ILE A 40 -14.22 -0.01 1.37
CA ILE A 40 -14.89 -1.20 1.89
C ILE A 40 -16.24 -0.79 2.50
N GLU A 41 -17.33 -1.22 1.89
CA GLU A 41 -18.69 -1.06 2.41
C GLU A 41 -19.16 -2.38 3.04
N ILE A 42 -19.64 -2.32 4.29
CA ILE A 42 -20.18 -3.45 5.03
C ILE A 42 -21.67 -3.22 5.26
N GLU A 43 -22.51 -4.00 4.60
CA GLU A 43 -23.95 -3.97 4.81
C GLU A 43 -24.38 -5.06 5.80
N LEU A 44 -25.03 -4.64 6.88
CA LEU A 44 -25.51 -5.50 7.95
C LEU A 44 -27.03 -5.32 8.10
N PRO A 45 -27.83 -6.40 8.02
CA PRO A 45 -29.29 -6.34 8.02
C PRO A 45 -29.91 -6.06 9.41
N TYR A 46 -29.11 -5.56 10.34
CA TYR A 46 -29.47 -5.36 11.75
C TYR A 46 -29.69 -3.87 12.01
N GLY A 47 -30.85 -3.53 12.60
CA GLY A 47 -31.18 -2.13 12.90
C GLY A 47 -30.22 -1.47 13.90
N ASP A 48 -29.62 -2.26 14.81
CA ASP A 48 -28.49 -1.86 15.65
C ASP A 48 -27.35 -2.84 15.41
N TRP A 49 -26.66 -2.65 14.29
CA TRP A 49 -25.57 -3.52 13.84
C TRP A 49 -24.43 -3.58 14.86
N PHE A 50 -24.16 -2.48 15.55
CA PHE A 50 -23.07 -2.40 16.51
C PHE A 50 -23.35 -3.28 17.72
N ALA A 51 -24.55 -3.18 18.30
CA ALA A 51 -24.95 -4.01 19.43
C ALA A 51 -24.99 -5.50 19.07
N GLU A 52 -25.39 -5.83 17.84
CA GLU A 52 -25.37 -7.21 17.34
C GLU A 52 -23.93 -7.76 17.34
N LEU A 53 -23.00 -7.07 16.65
CA LEU A 53 -21.59 -7.48 16.60
C LEU A 53 -20.94 -7.51 18.00
N GLU A 54 -21.27 -6.55 18.87
CA GLU A 54 -20.74 -6.49 20.23
C GLU A 54 -21.20 -7.70 21.07
N SER A 55 -22.43 -8.16 20.87
CA SER A 55 -22.98 -9.30 21.62
C SER A 55 -22.24 -10.62 21.34
N HIS A 56 -21.65 -10.76 20.15
CA HIS A 56 -20.90 -11.94 19.68
C HIS A 56 -19.38 -11.80 19.82
N ARG A 57 -18.88 -10.68 20.35
CA ARG A 57 -17.43 -10.44 20.39
C ARG A 57 -16.69 -11.44 21.28
N LEU A 58 -17.25 -11.80 22.43
CA LEU A 58 -16.57 -12.64 23.41
C LEU A 58 -16.58 -14.13 23.06
N ASP A 59 -17.60 -14.60 22.35
CA ASP A 59 -17.65 -15.98 21.85
C ASP A 59 -17.13 -16.11 20.40
N GLU A 60 -16.72 -14.98 19.81
CA GLU A 60 -16.17 -14.87 18.46
C GLU A 60 -17.10 -15.35 17.34
N THR A 61 -18.42 -15.36 17.59
CA THR A 61 -19.40 -15.77 16.58
C THR A 61 -19.46 -14.75 15.44
N TYR A 62 -19.45 -15.23 14.20
CA TYR A 62 -19.67 -14.39 13.03
C TYR A 62 -21.16 -14.12 12.83
N VAL A 63 -21.49 -12.94 12.29
CA VAL A 63 -22.82 -12.68 11.71
C VAL A 63 -22.70 -12.56 10.20
N SER A 64 -23.78 -12.82 9.47
CA SER A 64 -23.77 -12.71 8.01
C SER A 64 -23.96 -11.25 7.59
N GLY A 65 -23.11 -10.76 6.70
CA GLY A 65 -23.22 -9.46 6.05
C GLY A 65 -22.92 -9.52 4.56
N THR A 66 -23.06 -8.39 3.88
CA THR A 66 -22.57 -8.16 2.52
C THR A 66 -21.37 -7.22 2.60
N VAL A 67 -20.26 -7.57 1.94
CA VAL A 67 -19.05 -6.75 1.90
C VAL A 67 -18.78 -6.39 0.44
N THR A 68 -18.63 -5.10 0.17
CA THR A 68 -18.23 -4.57 -1.14
C THR A 68 -16.85 -3.95 -1.02
N ILE A 69 -15.90 -4.39 -1.84
CA ILE A 69 -14.55 -3.82 -1.93
C ILE A 69 -14.39 -3.23 -3.32
N ASP A 70 -14.16 -1.91 -3.42
CA ASP A 70 -14.00 -1.18 -4.70
C ASP A 70 -15.11 -1.47 -5.73
N GLY A 71 -16.35 -1.57 -5.26
CA GLY A 71 -17.52 -1.89 -6.09
C GLY A 71 -17.74 -3.39 -6.34
N ALA A 72 -16.80 -4.27 -5.99
CA ALA A 72 -16.98 -5.72 -6.06
C ALA A 72 -17.71 -6.24 -4.82
N THR A 73 -18.99 -6.59 -4.98
CA THR A 73 -19.87 -7.00 -3.89
C THR A 73 -19.87 -8.51 -3.66
N THR A 74 -19.74 -8.90 -2.39
CA THR A 74 -19.76 -10.28 -1.93
C THR A 74 -20.77 -10.43 -0.78
N ASP A 75 -21.82 -11.21 -0.96
CA ASP A 75 -22.84 -11.46 0.07
C ASP A 75 -22.49 -12.67 0.94
N SER A 76 -23.21 -12.81 2.07
CA SER A 76 -23.03 -13.93 3.01
C SER A 76 -21.62 -14.03 3.62
N VAL A 77 -20.91 -12.92 3.73
CA VAL A 77 -19.59 -12.86 4.39
C VAL A 77 -19.79 -12.91 5.90
N GLY A 78 -19.01 -13.73 6.58
CA GLY A 78 -18.93 -13.71 8.03
C GLY A 78 -18.23 -12.45 8.52
N VAL A 79 -18.93 -11.60 9.27
CA VAL A 79 -18.41 -10.36 9.86
C VAL A 79 -18.44 -10.46 11.38
N ARG A 80 -17.35 -10.07 12.04
CA ARG A 80 -17.32 -9.90 13.51
C ARG A 80 -16.33 -8.84 13.94
N PHE A 81 -16.50 -8.34 15.17
CA PHE A 81 -15.42 -7.64 15.85
C PHE A 81 -14.31 -8.61 16.30
N LYS A 82 -13.09 -8.10 16.37
CA LYS A 82 -11.93 -8.81 16.90
C LYS A 82 -11.17 -7.99 17.95
N GLY A 83 -10.07 -8.54 18.43
CA GLY A 83 -9.12 -7.82 19.28
C GLY A 83 -9.56 -7.72 20.74
N ASN A 84 -8.59 -7.39 21.59
CA ASN A 84 -8.78 -7.24 23.03
C ASN A 84 -8.57 -5.78 23.44
N SER A 85 -7.32 -5.33 23.51
CA SER A 85 -6.95 -3.93 23.79
C SER A 85 -7.47 -2.98 22.70
N SER A 86 -7.26 -3.33 21.43
CA SER A 86 -7.70 -2.55 20.26
C SER A 86 -9.22 -2.39 20.18
N TYR A 87 -9.99 -3.39 20.63
CA TYR A 87 -11.44 -3.25 20.78
C TYR A 87 -11.84 -2.31 21.92
N SER A 88 -11.07 -2.33 23.01
CA SER A 88 -11.41 -1.62 24.25
C SER A 88 -11.29 -0.10 24.15
N HIS A 89 -10.73 0.44 23.05
CA HIS A 89 -10.74 1.87 22.77
C HIS A 89 -12.18 2.40 22.66
N PRO A 90 -12.56 3.52 23.32
CA PRO A 90 -13.92 4.06 23.24
C PRO A 90 -14.36 4.44 21.81
N GLY A 91 -15.66 4.41 21.51
CA GLY A 91 -16.20 4.85 20.22
C GLY A 91 -16.58 3.71 19.26
N ILE A 92 -17.05 4.08 18.07
CA ILE A 92 -17.64 3.17 17.08
C ILE A 92 -16.61 2.46 16.21
N LYS A 93 -15.40 3.03 16.07
CA LYS A 93 -14.30 2.47 15.27
C LYS A 93 -13.65 1.26 15.96
N LYS A 94 -14.11 0.07 15.60
CA LYS A 94 -13.62 -1.22 16.11
C LYS A 94 -12.92 -2.02 15.01
N PRO A 95 -11.96 -2.90 15.36
CA PRO A 95 -11.35 -3.76 14.36
C PRO A 95 -12.30 -4.89 13.96
N PHE A 96 -12.33 -5.21 12.66
CA PHE A 96 -13.18 -6.24 12.09
C PHE A 96 -12.36 -7.47 11.66
N ARG A 97 -13.05 -8.60 11.55
CA ARG A 97 -12.56 -9.78 10.84
C ARG A 97 -13.65 -10.25 9.87
N PHE A 98 -13.23 -10.54 8.65
CA PHE A 98 -14.07 -11.16 7.63
C PHE A 98 -13.70 -12.63 7.45
N SER A 99 -14.71 -13.48 7.26
CA SER A 99 -14.57 -14.90 6.92
C SER A 99 -15.48 -15.17 5.74
N TYR A 100 -14.89 -15.35 4.56
CA TYR A 100 -15.64 -15.56 3.31
C TYR A 100 -16.21 -16.98 3.24
N GLY A 101 -15.50 -17.96 3.82
CA GLY A 101 -15.93 -19.35 3.90
C GLY A 101 -16.97 -19.67 4.98
N GLU A 102 -17.33 -18.71 5.84
CA GLU A 102 -18.13 -18.97 7.07
C GLU A 102 -19.52 -19.54 6.77
N TYR A 103 -20.22 -18.93 5.82
CA TYR A 103 -21.59 -19.29 5.46
C TYR A 103 -21.67 -19.99 4.10
N ARG A 104 -20.57 -19.99 3.33
CA ARG A 104 -20.42 -20.64 2.03
C ARG A 104 -19.00 -21.20 1.90
N GLU A 105 -18.84 -22.50 2.06
CA GLU A 105 -17.53 -23.16 2.18
C GLU A 105 -16.55 -22.85 1.02
N ASP A 106 -17.03 -22.67 -0.21
CA ASP A 106 -16.21 -22.42 -1.40
C ASP A 106 -15.96 -20.93 -1.70
N GLN A 107 -16.45 -20.02 -0.85
CA GLN A 107 -16.36 -18.57 -1.08
C GLN A 107 -15.05 -18.01 -0.51
N THR A 108 -14.35 -17.23 -1.33
CA THR A 108 -13.07 -16.58 -1.00
C THR A 108 -13.03 -15.16 -1.54
N LEU A 109 -12.18 -14.32 -0.96
CA LEU A 109 -11.74 -13.05 -1.55
C LEU A 109 -10.41 -13.30 -2.27
N ASP A 110 -10.43 -13.42 -3.60
CA ASP A 110 -9.25 -13.68 -4.42
C ASP A 110 -8.39 -14.86 -3.92
N GLY A 111 -9.03 -15.95 -3.52
CA GLY A 111 -8.39 -17.14 -2.95
C GLY A 111 -8.10 -17.05 -1.44
N LEU A 112 -8.30 -15.89 -0.80
CA LEU A 112 -8.16 -15.72 0.65
C LEU A 112 -9.45 -16.11 1.37
N PRO A 113 -9.37 -16.98 2.40
CA PRO A 113 -10.56 -17.37 3.17
C PRO A 113 -10.98 -16.30 4.20
N SER A 114 -10.04 -15.45 4.64
CA SER A 114 -10.30 -14.37 5.59
C SER A 114 -9.29 -13.23 5.49
N VAL A 115 -9.75 -12.04 5.86
CA VAL A 115 -8.92 -10.83 6.05
C VAL A 115 -9.34 -10.11 7.33
N VAL A 116 -8.50 -9.20 7.82
CA VAL A 116 -8.81 -8.37 9.00
C VAL A 116 -8.71 -6.89 8.70
N LEU A 117 -9.47 -6.08 9.42
CA LEU A 117 -9.37 -4.62 9.40
C LEU A 117 -8.91 -4.14 10.78
N ASN A 118 -7.69 -3.66 10.87
CA ASN A 118 -7.07 -3.14 12.09
C ASN A 118 -7.38 -1.65 12.23
N ASN A 119 -7.91 -1.24 13.39
CA ASN A 119 -8.35 0.13 13.64
C ASN A 119 -7.20 1.10 14.01
N ASN A 120 -5.95 0.72 13.73
CA ASN A 120 -4.73 1.47 14.04
C ASN A 120 -4.62 1.87 15.52
N PHE A 121 -5.01 0.96 16.41
CA PHE A 121 -4.96 1.22 17.83
C PHE A 121 -3.53 1.58 18.27
N LYS A 122 -3.42 2.69 19.02
CA LYS A 122 -2.17 3.25 19.57
C LYS A 122 -1.15 3.75 18.55
N ASP A 123 -1.50 3.82 17.28
CA ASP A 123 -0.60 4.24 16.20
C ASP A 123 -1.05 5.59 15.61
N PRO A 124 -0.41 6.72 15.98
CA PRO A 124 -0.71 8.03 15.40
C PRO A 124 -0.43 8.13 13.90
N THR A 125 0.48 7.31 13.35
CA THR A 125 0.89 7.41 11.94
C THR A 125 0.17 6.41 11.05
N HIS A 126 -0.57 5.47 11.63
CA HIS A 126 -1.33 4.42 10.94
C HIS A 126 -0.51 3.44 10.07
N ILE A 127 0.82 3.54 10.07
CA ILE A 127 1.72 2.76 9.20
C ILE A 127 2.75 1.91 9.96
N ARG A 128 2.74 1.90 11.30
CA ARG A 128 3.74 1.12 12.08
C ARG A 128 3.67 -0.37 11.81
N GLU A 129 2.46 -0.92 11.78
CA GLU A 129 2.24 -2.33 11.50
C GLU A 129 2.68 -2.69 10.08
N THR A 130 2.32 -1.84 9.11
CA THR A 130 2.72 -1.98 7.70
C THR A 130 4.23 -2.02 7.54
N ILE A 131 4.95 -1.06 8.13
CA ILE A 131 6.42 -1.01 8.06
C ILE A 131 7.03 -2.22 8.77
N ALA A 132 6.55 -2.59 9.96
CA ALA A 132 7.10 -3.72 10.71
C ALA A 132 6.96 -5.05 9.95
N TYR A 133 5.77 -5.36 9.39
CA TYR A 133 5.60 -6.56 8.58
C TYR A 133 6.41 -6.52 7.30
N SER A 134 6.47 -5.36 6.64
CA SER A 134 7.21 -5.23 5.39
C SER A 134 8.70 -5.45 5.61
N LEU A 135 9.29 -4.85 6.67
CA LEU A 135 10.68 -5.17 7.08
C LEU A 135 10.88 -6.66 7.33
N MET A 136 9.97 -7.32 8.06
CA MET A 136 10.04 -8.77 8.29
C MET A 136 9.96 -9.58 6.99
N ARG A 137 9.21 -9.12 5.98
CA ARG A 137 9.14 -9.81 4.68
C ARG A 137 10.41 -9.60 3.86
N GLU A 138 10.92 -8.37 3.82
CA GLU A 138 12.14 -8.02 3.07
C GLU A 138 13.36 -8.80 3.59
N VAL A 139 13.52 -8.90 4.92
CA VAL A 139 14.67 -9.64 5.48
C VAL A 139 14.37 -11.10 5.75
N GLY A 140 13.14 -11.46 6.12
CA GLY A 140 12.75 -12.79 6.60
C GLY A 140 12.30 -13.80 5.54
N GLY A 141 12.49 -13.49 4.25
CA GLY A 141 12.09 -14.36 3.14
C GLY A 141 10.57 -14.51 2.98
N ASP A 142 9.83 -13.39 3.05
CA ASP A 142 8.36 -13.34 2.89
C ASP A 142 7.55 -14.12 3.97
N ARG A 143 8.11 -14.35 5.16
CA ARG A 143 7.45 -15.13 6.23
C ARG A 143 6.64 -14.28 7.23
N ALA A 144 6.03 -13.21 6.72
CA ALA A 144 5.15 -12.30 7.46
C ALA A 144 3.89 -11.96 6.64
N SER A 145 2.81 -11.57 7.33
CA SER A 145 1.54 -11.23 6.67
C SER A 145 1.62 -9.93 5.88
N ARG A 146 0.96 -9.87 4.73
CA ARG A 146 0.82 -8.63 3.94
C ARG A 146 -0.17 -7.66 4.59
N THR A 147 -0.01 -6.38 4.27
CA THR A 147 -0.91 -5.30 4.71
C THR A 147 -1.32 -4.41 3.54
N GLY A 148 -2.48 -3.77 3.66
CA GLY A 148 -2.96 -2.73 2.75
C GLY A 148 -3.76 -1.69 3.52
N PHE A 149 -4.43 -0.78 2.81
CA PHE A 149 -5.17 0.33 3.42
C PHE A 149 -6.63 0.35 2.95
N ALA A 150 -7.53 0.75 3.83
CA ALA A 150 -8.95 0.84 3.47
C ALA A 150 -9.71 1.94 4.23
N ASN A 151 -10.62 2.62 3.55
CA ASN A 151 -11.73 3.33 4.19
C ASN A 151 -12.89 2.37 4.37
N VAL A 152 -13.44 2.35 5.58
CA VAL A 152 -14.47 1.38 5.95
C VAL A 152 -15.76 2.11 6.26
N ARG A 153 -16.84 1.69 5.58
CA ARG A 153 -18.21 2.11 5.82
C ARG A 153 -19.05 0.96 6.35
N VAL A 154 -20.02 1.27 7.19
CA VAL A 154 -21.03 0.30 7.62
C VAL A 154 -22.40 0.90 7.39
N ASN A 155 -23.21 0.26 6.55
CA ASN A 155 -24.53 0.73 6.14
C ASN A 155 -24.51 2.19 5.62
N GLY A 156 -23.49 2.54 4.84
CA GLY A 156 -23.27 3.86 4.22
C GLY A 156 -22.50 4.87 5.07
N ASP A 157 -22.43 4.68 6.39
CA ASP A 157 -21.74 5.59 7.30
C ASP A 157 -20.23 5.31 7.33
N LEU A 158 -19.41 6.34 7.09
CA LEU A 158 -17.95 6.23 7.20
C LEU A 158 -17.55 5.96 8.67
N ILE A 159 -16.99 4.79 8.90
CA ILE A 159 -16.46 4.38 10.20
C ILE A 159 -15.03 4.90 10.39
N GLY A 160 -14.21 4.87 9.33
CA GLY A 160 -12.87 5.48 9.35
C GLY A 160 -11.86 4.77 8.45
N PHE A 161 -10.60 5.15 8.60
CA PHE A 161 -9.43 4.59 7.91
C PHE A 161 -8.85 3.40 8.69
N TYR A 162 -8.51 2.31 8.01
CA TYR A 162 -8.05 1.06 8.60
C TYR A 162 -6.83 0.51 7.85
N THR A 163 -5.99 -0.24 8.56
CA THR A 163 -5.04 -1.16 7.92
C THR A 163 -5.74 -2.48 7.63
N LEU A 164 -5.78 -2.87 6.37
CA LEU A 164 -6.19 -4.19 5.92
C LEU A 164 -5.04 -5.17 6.16
N GLY A 165 -5.31 -6.30 6.79
CA GLY A 165 -4.29 -7.30 7.13
C GLY A 165 -4.64 -8.68 6.60
N GLU A 166 -3.63 -9.35 6.06
CA GLU A 166 -3.71 -10.76 5.70
C GLU A 166 -3.80 -11.64 6.96
N THR A 167 -4.48 -12.78 6.85
CA THR A 167 -4.63 -13.70 7.98
C THR A 167 -3.76 -14.95 7.82
N VAL A 168 -3.00 -15.28 8.86
CA VAL A 168 -2.25 -16.55 8.92
C VAL A 168 -3.23 -17.72 9.02
N ASN A 169 -3.30 -18.52 7.97
CA ASN A 169 -4.13 -19.71 7.83
C ASN A 169 -3.45 -20.70 6.85
N LYS A 170 -4.13 -21.80 6.48
CA LYS A 170 -3.55 -22.79 5.55
C LYS A 170 -3.18 -22.20 4.17
N THR A 171 -3.99 -21.29 3.62
CA THR A 171 -3.67 -20.59 2.36
C THR A 171 -2.39 -19.77 2.52
N TRP A 172 -2.25 -19.04 3.63
CA TRP A 172 -1.03 -18.28 3.92
C TRP A 172 0.20 -19.17 4.00
N ILE A 173 0.11 -20.32 4.68
CA ILE A 173 1.24 -21.26 4.77
C ILE A 173 1.66 -21.74 3.38
N GLN A 174 0.69 -22.04 2.51
CA GLN A 174 0.99 -22.55 1.18
C GLN A 174 1.58 -21.48 0.25
N SER A 175 1.29 -20.19 0.48
CA SER A 175 1.85 -19.10 -0.31
C SER A 175 3.18 -18.56 0.23
N HIS A 176 3.38 -18.54 1.56
CA HIS A 176 4.55 -17.91 2.20
C HIS A 176 5.59 -18.89 2.73
N VAL A 177 5.24 -20.18 2.91
CA VAL A 177 6.20 -21.19 3.39
C VAL A 177 6.60 -22.12 2.26
N LYS A 178 5.65 -22.92 1.76
CA LYS A 178 5.85 -23.78 0.57
C LYS A 178 4.50 -24.31 0.08
N ALA A 179 4.33 -24.37 -1.24
CA ALA A 179 3.12 -24.94 -1.83
C ALA A 179 2.94 -26.42 -1.43
N GLY A 180 1.71 -26.80 -1.06
CA GLY A 180 1.35 -28.17 -0.70
C GLY A 180 1.50 -28.53 0.78
N GLU A 181 2.10 -27.65 1.59
CA GLU A 181 2.20 -27.80 3.05
C GLU A 181 0.82 -27.94 3.73
N ASP A 182 0.71 -28.87 4.69
CA ASP A 182 -0.51 -29.13 5.47
C ASP A 182 -0.22 -29.48 6.95
N GLY A 183 0.88 -28.97 7.48
CA GLY A 183 1.30 -29.18 8.86
C GLY A 183 0.44 -28.48 9.91
N ASN A 184 0.82 -28.66 11.18
CA ASN A 184 0.10 -28.08 12.31
C ASN A 184 0.58 -26.65 12.59
N LEU A 185 -0.38 -25.73 12.71
CA LEU A 185 -0.19 -24.33 13.03
C LEU A 185 -0.76 -24.05 14.42
N TRP A 186 0.05 -23.51 15.34
CA TRP A 186 -0.41 -23.08 16.66
C TRP A 186 -0.28 -21.58 16.81
N LYS A 187 -1.34 -20.93 17.27
CA LYS A 187 -1.29 -19.53 17.73
C LYS A 187 -0.82 -19.50 19.18
N GLY A 188 0.26 -18.77 19.49
CA GLY A 188 0.70 -18.52 20.87
C GLY A 188 -0.06 -17.35 21.49
N ASP A 189 -1.16 -17.64 22.20
CA ASP A 189 -2.09 -16.65 22.75
C ASP A 189 -2.91 -17.27 23.92
N PRO A 190 -3.05 -16.60 25.08
CA PRO A 190 -2.57 -15.26 25.45
C PRO A 190 -1.16 -15.24 26.07
N ARG A 191 -0.50 -16.40 26.25
CA ARG A 191 0.84 -16.52 26.88
C ARG A 191 1.62 -17.72 26.35
N GLY A 192 1.84 -17.79 25.05
CA GLY A 192 2.62 -18.86 24.41
C GLY A 192 4.12 -18.74 24.69
N LEU A 193 4.60 -19.02 25.90
CA LEU A 193 6.00 -18.77 26.27
C LEU A 193 7.02 -19.77 25.71
N LEU A 194 6.58 -20.88 25.11
CA LEU A 194 7.38 -22.06 24.76
C LEU A 194 8.11 -22.69 25.97
N THR A 195 7.48 -22.65 27.16
CA THR A 195 7.99 -23.29 28.37
C THR A 195 7.53 -24.74 28.49
N TRP A 196 8.43 -25.63 28.90
CA TRP A 196 8.09 -27.03 29.18
C TRP A 196 7.12 -27.19 30.35
N LYS A 197 6.01 -27.90 30.11
CA LYS A 197 4.97 -28.19 31.12
C LYS A 197 4.74 -29.69 31.34
N GLY A 198 5.57 -30.55 30.73
CA GLY A 198 5.39 -31.99 30.71
C GLY A 198 4.78 -32.51 29.41
N GLU A 199 4.60 -33.82 29.32
CA GLU A 199 4.10 -34.50 28.11
C GLU A 199 2.57 -34.40 27.92
N ASP A 200 1.83 -33.94 28.93
CA ASP A 200 0.37 -33.85 28.86
C ASP A 200 -0.07 -32.65 27.99
N PRO A 201 -0.73 -32.87 26.83
CA PRO A 201 -1.14 -31.81 25.93
C PRO A 201 -2.10 -30.81 26.57
N THR A 202 -2.90 -31.24 27.54
CA THR A 202 -3.89 -30.37 28.20
C THR A 202 -3.23 -29.23 29.00
N ALA A 203 -1.95 -29.37 29.36
CA ALA A 203 -1.19 -28.32 30.03
C ALA A 203 -0.91 -27.10 29.13
N TYR A 204 -1.03 -27.26 27.81
CA TYR A 204 -0.71 -26.24 26.80
C TYR A 204 -1.94 -25.52 26.25
N TYR A 205 -3.16 -26.06 26.41
CA TYR A 205 -4.39 -25.51 25.80
C TYR A 205 -4.76 -24.09 26.24
N ASN A 206 -4.27 -23.64 27.40
CA ASN A 206 -4.51 -22.27 27.87
C ASN A 206 -3.53 -21.24 27.31
N ASP A 207 -2.46 -21.68 26.65
CA ASP A 207 -1.38 -20.82 26.15
C ASP A 207 -1.31 -20.82 24.62
N TYR A 208 -1.92 -21.83 23.98
CA TYR A 208 -1.92 -22.01 22.54
C TYR A 208 -3.27 -22.46 22.02
N THR A 209 -3.57 -22.09 20.78
CA THR A 209 -4.70 -22.62 20.02
C THR A 209 -4.20 -23.27 18.74
N LEU A 210 -4.53 -24.53 18.49
CA LEU A 210 -4.29 -25.20 17.20
C LEU A 210 -5.23 -24.60 16.14
N LYS A 211 -4.71 -24.24 14.97
CA LYS A 211 -5.40 -23.49 13.90
C LYS A 211 -5.52 -24.24 12.57
N THR A 212 -4.83 -25.36 12.43
CA THR A 212 -4.95 -26.31 11.31
C THR A 212 -5.06 -27.72 11.87
N ASN A 213 -5.64 -28.65 11.10
CA ASN A 213 -5.78 -30.06 11.53
C ASN A 213 -6.44 -30.21 12.91
N GLU A 214 -7.44 -29.38 13.20
CA GLU A 214 -8.09 -29.30 14.51
C GLU A 214 -8.81 -30.61 14.88
N ALA A 215 -9.25 -31.38 13.89
CA ALA A 215 -9.93 -32.66 14.09
C ALA A 215 -8.96 -33.75 14.56
N GLU A 216 -7.74 -33.77 14.02
CA GLU A 216 -6.65 -34.65 14.42
C GLU A 216 -6.18 -34.31 15.84
N ASN A 217 -6.21 -33.02 16.20
CA ASN A 217 -5.86 -32.50 17.52
C ASN A 217 -4.51 -33.05 18.00
N ASP A 218 -3.52 -33.06 17.12
CA ASP A 218 -2.18 -33.58 17.41
C ASP A 218 -1.26 -32.47 17.95
N TRP A 219 -0.85 -32.63 19.20
CA TRP A 219 0.04 -31.71 19.92
C TRP A 219 1.47 -32.26 20.05
N SER A 220 1.72 -33.48 19.58
CA SER A 220 2.98 -34.20 19.83
C SER A 220 4.20 -33.44 19.31
N GLY A 221 4.08 -32.84 18.11
CA GLY A 221 5.15 -32.01 17.52
C GLY A 221 5.51 -30.81 18.39
N LEU A 222 4.52 -30.00 18.78
CA LEU A 222 4.77 -28.80 19.60
C LEU A 222 5.38 -29.16 20.95
N ILE A 223 4.86 -30.21 21.60
CA ILE A 223 5.38 -30.68 22.90
C ILE A 223 6.81 -31.17 22.76
N HIS A 224 7.13 -31.92 21.70
CA HIS A 224 8.49 -32.38 21.43
C HIS A 224 9.45 -31.21 21.19
N PHE A 225 9.04 -30.21 20.40
CA PHE A 225 9.83 -28.99 20.19
C PHE A 225 10.12 -28.26 21.51
N ILE A 226 9.09 -28.04 22.32
CA ILE A 226 9.24 -27.40 23.63
C ILE A 226 10.14 -28.23 24.55
N ASP A 227 10.04 -29.57 24.54
CA ASP A 227 10.90 -30.44 25.33
C ASP A 227 12.37 -30.27 24.96
N ILE A 228 12.69 -30.39 23.66
CA ILE A 228 14.04 -30.24 23.12
C ILE A 228 14.60 -28.86 23.46
N LEU A 229 13.84 -27.80 23.20
CA LEU A 229 14.26 -26.43 23.46
C LEU A 229 14.61 -26.20 24.95
N ASN A 230 13.79 -26.73 25.87
CA ASN A 230 13.93 -26.45 27.31
C ASN A 230 14.86 -27.43 28.04
N ASN A 231 14.93 -28.70 27.62
CA ASN A 231 15.56 -29.77 28.41
C ASN A 231 16.84 -30.34 27.80
N THR A 232 17.15 -30.03 26.54
CA THR A 232 18.41 -30.47 25.91
C THR A 232 19.60 -29.77 26.58
N PRO A 233 20.71 -30.46 26.91
CA PRO A 233 21.92 -29.79 27.37
C PRO A 233 22.40 -28.74 26.34
N ALA A 234 22.96 -27.62 26.79
CA ALA A 234 23.41 -26.56 25.88
C ALA A 234 24.44 -27.05 24.83
N SER A 235 25.26 -28.05 25.18
CA SER A 235 26.24 -28.66 24.25
C SER A 235 25.62 -29.44 23.10
N ASP A 236 24.39 -29.94 23.28
CA ASP A 236 23.72 -30.83 22.33
C ASP A 236 22.55 -30.09 21.64
N LEU A 237 22.30 -28.85 22.05
CA LEU A 237 21.19 -28.03 21.57
C LEU A 237 21.32 -27.65 20.09
N PRO A 238 22.50 -27.26 19.56
CA PRO A 238 22.66 -26.94 18.15
C PRO A 238 22.20 -28.09 17.24
N ASP A 239 22.76 -29.29 17.46
CA ASP A 239 22.41 -30.52 16.74
C ASP A 239 20.91 -30.84 16.84
N SER A 240 20.31 -30.61 18.00
CA SER A 240 18.90 -30.91 18.24
C SER A 240 17.95 -29.88 17.62
N LEU A 241 18.40 -28.65 17.39
CA LEU A 241 17.61 -27.57 16.81
C LEU A 241 17.72 -27.50 15.29
N ALA A 242 18.86 -27.81 14.69
CA ALA A 242 19.07 -27.68 13.25
C ALA A 242 18.01 -28.42 12.41
N GLY A 243 17.64 -29.64 12.84
CA GLY A 243 16.58 -30.44 12.21
C GLY A 243 15.16 -30.14 12.70
N LEU A 244 14.97 -29.16 13.58
CA LEU A 244 13.70 -28.93 14.29
C LEU A 244 13.19 -27.49 14.21
N LEU A 245 14.05 -26.50 13.97
CA LEU A 245 13.70 -25.10 13.85
C LEU A 245 14.32 -24.53 12.59
N ASP A 246 13.56 -23.70 11.89
CA ASP A 246 14.09 -22.81 10.88
C ASP A 246 14.76 -21.63 11.59
N ILE A 247 16.04 -21.82 11.93
CA ILE A 247 16.78 -20.96 12.86
C ILE A 247 16.96 -19.58 12.23
N ASP A 248 17.45 -19.54 11.00
CA ASP A 248 17.87 -18.32 10.34
C ASP A 248 16.74 -17.29 10.21
N ARG A 249 15.60 -17.70 9.63
CA ARG A 249 14.40 -16.84 9.55
C ARG A 249 13.83 -16.46 10.91
N GLY A 250 14.02 -17.32 11.91
CA GLY A 250 13.69 -17.00 13.30
C GLY A 250 14.57 -15.88 13.87
N LEU A 251 15.86 -15.87 13.54
CA LEU A 251 16.81 -14.82 13.96
C LEU A 251 16.55 -13.49 13.25
N GLU A 252 16.19 -13.50 11.97
CA GLU A 252 15.84 -12.30 11.21
C GLU A 252 14.57 -11.62 11.75
N HIS A 253 13.51 -12.39 11.99
CA HIS A 253 12.30 -11.87 12.65
C HIS A 253 12.61 -11.31 14.05
N HIS A 254 13.49 -11.99 14.80
CA HIS A 254 13.95 -11.50 16.09
C HIS A 254 14.70 -10.16 15.97
N ALA A 255 15.56 -10.02 14.96
CA ALA A 255 16.30 -8.80 14.69
C ALA A 255 15.36 -7.62 14.39
N VAL A 256 14.33 -7.83 13.56
CA VAL A 256 13.33 -6.78 13.27
C VAL A 256 12.55 -6.38 14.52
N ASN A 257 12.11 -7.34 15.35
CA ASN A 257 11.39 -7.03 16.59
C ASN A 257 12.25 -6.23 17.57
N ILE A 258 13.54 -6.55 17.72
CA ILE A 258 14.45 -5.80 18.61
C ILE A 258 14.86 -4.45 18.01
N ALA A 259 15.09 -4.36 16.70
CA ALA A 259 15.41 -3.09 16.03
C ALA A 259 14.26 -2.09 16.18
N THR A 260 13.03 -2.54 15.91
CA THR A 260 11.80 -1.74 16.05
C THR A 260 11.29 -1.66 17.50
N VAL A 261 11.87 -2.39 18.45
CA VAL A 261 11.40 -2.46 19.85
C VAL A 261 9.92 -2.84 19.92
N ASN A 262 9.53 -3.85 19.16
CA ASN A 262 8.23 -4.50 19.28
C ASN A 262 8.28 -5.44 20.49
N LEU A 263 7.74 -5.03 21.64
CA LEU A 263 7.76 -5.82 22.87
C LEU A 263 6.40 -6.43 23.22
N ASP A 264 5.36 -6.18 22.42
CA ASP A 264 4.10 -6.92 22.56
C ASP A 264 4.15 -8.27 21.82
N SER A 265 5.30 -8.59 21.22
CA SER A 265 5.62 -9.84 20.56
C SER A 265 6.17 -10.92 21.52
N TYR A 266 6.72 -12.00 20.96
CA TYR A 266 7.31 -13.09 21.74
C TYR A 266 8.45 -12.58 22.66
N GLU A 267 9.29 -11.70 22.14
CA GLU A 267 10.47 -11.11 22.79
C GLU A 267 10.13 -10.48 24.14
N GLY A 268 9.06 -9.68 24.16
CA GLY A 268 8.63 -8.96 25.36
C GLY A 268 7.60 -9.72 26.17
N THR A 269 6.35 -9.80 25.73
CA THR A 269 5.23 -10.40 26.48
C THR A 269 5.14 -11.91 26.34
N GLY A 270 5.76 -12.49 25.30
CA GLY A 270 5.61 -13.93 24.98
C GLY A 270 4.27 -14.21 24.30
N HIS A 271 3.86 -13.28 23.45
CA HIS A 271 2.56 -13.23 22.79
C HIS A 271 2.72 -12.88 21.31
N ASN A 272 1.62 -12.73 20.58
CA ASN A 272 1.60 -12.19 19.22
C ASN A 272 2.45 -12.93 18.17
N TYR A 273 2.33 -14.25 18.13
CA TYR A 273 2.97 -15.08 17.09
C TYR A 273 2.19 -16.37 16.81
N TYR A 274 2.50 -16.99 15.67
CA TYR A 274 2.19 -18.37 15.38
C TYR A 274 3.49 -19.18 15.27
N ILE A 275 3.38 -20.49 15.54
CA ILE A 275 4.44 -21.43 15.23
C ILE A 275 3.86 -22.56 14.38
N TYR A 276 4.50 -22.82 13.25
CA TYR A 276 4.07 -23.82 12.27
C TYR A 276 5.08 -24.95 12.20
N ARG A 277 4.64 -26.20 12.08
CA ARG A 277 5.55 -27.33 11.82
C ARG A 277 5.42 -27.76 10.37
N LYS A 278 6.48 -27.61 9.58
CA LYS A 278 6.54 -28.07 8.19
C LYS A 278 6.34 -29.58 8.08
N ASP A 279 5.59 -30.02 7.08
CA ASP A 279 5.46 -31.46 6.78
C ASP A 279 6.53 -31.93 5.78
N SER A 280 7.10 -31.01 4.99
CA SER A 280 8.20 -31.28 4.05
C SER A 280 9.47 -31.77 4.73
N ASP A 281 9.92 -31.09 5.80
CA ASP A 281 11.18 -31.37 6.50
C ASP A 281 11.04 -31.53 8.03
N GLY A 282 9.87 -31.26 8.59
CA GLY A 282 9.60 -31.38 10.02
C GLY A 282 10.05 -30.20 10.89
N ARG A 283 10.73 -29.19 10.32
CA ARG A 283 11.20 -27.99 11.05
C ARG A 283 10.05 -27.06 11.41
N PHE A 284 10.19 -26.37 12.52
CA PHE A 284 9.25 -25.34 12.96
C PHE A 284 9.61 -23.97 12.35
N VAL A 285 8.60 -23.18 12.01
CA VAL A 285 8.72 -21.80 11.52
C VAL A 285 8.02 -20.88 12.51
N HIS A 286 8.70 -19.83 12.94
CA HIS A 286 8.14 -18.76 13.77
C HIS A 286 7.55 -17.66 12.89
N ILE A 287 6.26 -17.35 13.07
CA ILE A 287 5.51 -16.42 12.22
C ILE A 287 5.00 -15.26 13.10
N PRO A 288 5.42 -14.01 12.85
CA PRO A 288 4.98 -12.85 13.63
C PRO A 288 3.49 -12.55 13.40
N TRP A 289 2.86 -11.91 14.39
CA TRP A 289 1.47 -11.46 14.31
C TRP A 289 1.30 -10.16 15.15
N ASP A 290 0.29 -9.35 14.86
CA ASP A 290 -0.14 -8.15 15.63
C ASP A 290 1.02 -7.18 15.97
N SER A 291 1.62 -6.57 14.95
CA SER A 291 2.80 -5.68 15.08
C SER A 291 2.45 -4.19 15.18
N ASN A 292 1.20 -3.84 15.48
CA ASN A 292 0.75 -2.45 15.59
C ASN A 292 1.40 -1.68 16.75
N GLU A 293 1.95 -2.37 17.76
CA GLU A 293 2.67 -1.76 18.88
C GLU A 293 4.21 -1.82 18.74
N ALA A 294 4.72 -1.97 17.51
CA ALA A 294 6.13 -1.75 17.18
C ALA A 294 6.56 -0.27 17.37
N PHE A 295 7.83 0.04 17.13
CA PHE A 295 8.45 1.36 17.32
C PHE A 295 8.34 1.84 18.78
N GLY A 296 8.62 0.93 19.71
CA GLY A 296 8.60 1.19 21.16
C GLY A 296 7.21 1.50 21.73
N ARG A 297 6.12 1.25 20.98
CA ARG A 297 4.77 1.61 21.43
C ARG A 297 4.33 0.78 22.63
N PHE A 298 4.65 -0.51 22.66
CA PHE A 298 4.51 -1.31 23.88
C PHE A 298 5.79 -1.28 24.71
N SER A 299 5.80 -0.57 25.84
CA SER A 299 7.04 -0.29 26.57
C SER A 299 7.41 -1.28 27.67
N LEU A 300 6.52 -2.22 28.03
CA LEU A 300 6.63 -3.01 29.27
C LEU A 300 6.84 -2.15 30.54
N GLY A 301 6.45 -0.87 30.50
CA GLY A 301 6.68 0.09 31.58
C GLY A 301 8.09 0.68 31.63
N MET A 302 8.94 0.39 30.65
CA MET A 302 10.26 1.02 30.50
C MET A 302 10.11 2.47 30.01
N PRO A 303 11.01 3.37 30.43
CA PRO A 303 11.03 4.74 29.93
C PRO A 303 11.60 4.83 28.50
N PRO A 304 11.27 5.90 27.74
CA PRO A 304 11.69 6.05 26.34
C PRO A 304 13.19 5.85 26.09
N TRP A 305 14.07 6.54 26.83
CA TRP A 305 15.52 6.41 26.63
C TRP A 305 16.02 4.97 26.79
N GLN A 306 15.36 4.12 27.61
CA GLN A 306 15.73 2.71 27.74
C GLN A 306 15.26 1.86 26.55
N LEU A 307 14.16 2.26 25.90
CA LEU A 307 13.68 1.61 24.68
C LEU A 307 14.56 1.99 23.49
N ALA A 308 14.88 3.29 23.34
CA ALA A 308 15.76 3.77 22.28
C ALA A 308 17.18 3.20 22.39
N GLU A 309 17.72 3.08 23.61
CA GLU A 309 19.05 2.48 23.85
C GLU A 309 18.99 0.95 24.07
N MET A 310 17.89 0.28 23.71
CA MET A 310 17.75 -1.17 23.93
C MET A 310 18.85 -1.94 23.19
N SER A 311 19.63 -2.72 23.95
CA SER A 311 20.72 -3.54 23.41
C SER A 311 20.22 -4.52 22.34
N PRO A 312 21.01 -4.77 21.28
CA PRO A 312 20.81 -5.89 20.36
C PRO A 312 20.57 -7.23 21.06
N LEU A 313 21.26 -7.48 22.17
CA LEU A 313 21.16 -8.73 22.95
C LEU A 313 20.16 -8.60 24.12
N TRP A 314 19.22 -7.66 24.04
CA TRP A 314 18.21 -7.50 25.08
C TRP A 314 17.37 -8.77 25.20
N ARG A 315 17.16 -9.22 26.45
CA ARG A 315 16.27 -10.33 26.77
C ARG A 315 15.32 -9.93 27.88
N SER A 316 14.09 -10.44 27.80
CA SER A 316 13.09 -10.22 28.85
C SER A 316 13.57 -10.78 30.19
N ALA A 317 13.24 -10.08 31.28
CA ALA A 317 13.51 -10.58 32.63
C ALA A 317 12.68 -11.84 32.96
N SER A 318 11.58 -12.07 32.23
CA SER A 318 10.84 -13.33 32.26
C SER A 318 11.37 -14.24 31.16
N SER A 319 11.60 -15.51 31.48
CA SER A 319 12.21 -16.43 30.51
C SER A 319 11.42 -16.53 29.20
N ARG A 320 12.16 -16.54 28.10
CA ARG A 320 11.73 -16.77 26.72
C ARG A 320 12.59 -17.89 26.15
N PRO A 321 12.29 -19.17 26.44
CA PRO A 321 13.11 -20.30 26.04
C PRO A 321 13.60 -20.29 24.60
N LEU A 322 12.81 -19.81 23.63
CA LEU A 322 13.25 -19.77 22.23
C LEU A 322 14.45 -18.84 22.07
N VAL A 323 14.29 -17.55 22.37
CA VAL A 323 15.35 -16.55 22.25
C VAL A 323 16.49 -16.81 23.24
N ASP A 324 16.14 -17.10 24.51
CA ASP A 324 17.12 -17.32 25.58
C ASP A 324 18.10 -18.45 25.23
N ARG A 325 17.62 -19.51 24.59
CA ARG A 325 18.42 -20.73 24.38
C ARG A 325 19.09 -20.75 23.02
N VAL A 326 18.44 -20.20 22.00
CA VAL A 326 19.03 -20.07 20.66
C VAL A 326 20.22 -19.12 20.71
N LEU A 327 20.07 -17.95 21.34
CA LEU A 327 21.17 -16.99 21.49
C LEU A 327 22.21 -17.38 22.57
N ASP A 328 22.03 -18.49 23.29
CA ASP A 328 23.10 -19.06 24.13
C ASP A 328 24.08 -19.94 23.32
N VAL A 329 23.79 -20.17 22.02
CA VAL A 329 24.69 -20.84 21.08
C VAL A 329 25.50 -19.77 20.35
N ASP A 330 26.82 -19.77 20.56
CA ASP A 330 27.73 -18.75 20.01
C ASP A 330 27.54 -18.53 18.50
N LEU A 331 27.38 -19.60 17.72
CA LEU A 331 27.12 -19.53 16.28
C LEU A 331 25.85 -18.74 15.95
N TYR A 332 24.74 -19.04 16.63
CA TYR A 332 23.44 -18.40 16.35
C TYR A 332 23.37 -16.98 16.90
N GLU A 333 24.06 -16.67 18.01
CA GLU A 333 24.23 -15.30 18.47
C GLU A 333 25.00 -14.46 17.45
N GLU A 334 26.08 -15.01 16.87
CA GLU A 334 26.84 -14.31 15.84
C GLU A 334 26.03 -14.11 14.55
N MET A 335 25.31 -15.13 14.08
CA MET A 335 24.39 -15.02 12.94
C MET A 335 23.34 -13.93 13.18
N TYR A 336 22.74 -13.90 14.36
CA TYR A 336 21.76 -12.88 14.76
C TYR A 336 22.33 -11.46 14.73
N LEU A 337 23.53 -11.26 15.29
CA LEU A 337 24.18 -9.96 15.31
C LEU A 337 24.53 -9.48 13.90
N ARG A 338 24.91 -10.40 13.00
CA ARG A 338 25.16 -10.10 11.58
C ARG A 338 23.86 -9.70 10.87
N HIS A 339 22.78 -10.45 11.04
CA HIS A 339 21.45 -10.08 10.54
C HIS A 339 20.99 -8.71 11.03
N MET A 340 21.22 -8.38 12.30
CA MET A 340 20.88 -7.06 12.83
C MET A 340 21.74 -5.95 12.22
N ARG A 341 23.05 -6.18 12.05
CA ARG A 341 23.94 -5.21 11.39
C ARG A 341 23.50 -4.96 9.95
N ASP A 342 23.18 -6.02 9.22
CA ASP A 342 22.78 -5.94 7.81
C ASP A 342 21.42 -5.25 7.68
N LEU A 343 20.46 -5.55 8.57
CA LEU A 343 19.18 -4.85 8.67
C LEU A 343 19.37 -3.34 8.84
N LEU A 344 20.23 -2.90 9.77
CA LEU A 344 20.50 -1.48 10.00
C LEU A 344 21.20 -0.82 8.83
N ALA A 345 22.18 -1.50 8.23
CA ALA A 345 22.96 -0.97 7.11
C ALA A 345 22.16 -0.81 5.82
N THR A 346 21.07 -1.57 5.65
CA THR A 346 20.29 -1.63 4.40
C THR A 346 18.89 -1.04 4.55
N GLN A 347 18.04 -1.69 5.33
CA GLN A 347 16.60 -1.40 5.38
C GLN A 347 16.24 -0.46 6.53
N PHE A 348 16.80 -0.64 7.71
CA PHE A 348 16.42 0.11 8.91
C PHE A 348 17.41 1.22 9.22
N ASN A 349 17.58 2.17 8.30
CA ASN A 349 18.28 3.45 8.52
C ASN A 349 17.45 4.61 7.95
N LEU A 350 17.80 5.85 8.32
CA LEU A 350 17.00 7.01 7.97
C LEU A 350 16.90 7.23 6.45
N ASP A 351 18.01 7.06 5.73
CA ASP A 351 18.06 7.28 4.27
C ASP A 351 17.11 6.31 3.53
N ALA A 352 17.08 5.03 3.94
CA ALA A 352 16.18 4.03 3.38
C ALA A 352 14.72 4.24 3.82
N MET A 353 14.50 4.50 5.11
CA MET A 353 13.15 4.55 5.70
C MET A 353 12.40 5.83 5.38
N GLU A 354 13.08 6.97 5.23
CA GLU A 354 12.42 8.27 5.01
C GLU A 354 11.55 8.26 3.75
N MET A 355 12.09 7.80 2.63
CA MET A 355 11.34 7.73 1.36
C MET A 355 10.08 6.88 1.52
N TRP A 356 10.21 5.70 2.14
CA TRP A 356 9.09 4.79 2.31
C TRP A 356 8.03 5.33 3.28
N ILE A 357 8.45 5.91 4.41
CA ILE A 357 7.56 6.53 5.38
C ILE A 357 6.76 7.67 4.72
N ASP A 358 7.44 8.52 3.95
CA ASP A 358 6.82 9.69 3.32
C ASP A 358 5.86 9.28 2.20
N GLU A 359 6.22 8.26 1.42
CA GLU A 359 5.36 7.68 0.40
C GLU A 359 4.07 7.12 1.00
N LEU A 360 4.18 6.21 2.00
CA LEU A 360 3.02 5.64 2.68
C LEU A 360 2.16 6.73 3.32
N ALA A 361 2.78 7.68 4.02
CA ALA A 361 2.06 8.81 4.61
C ALA A 361 1.33 9.64 3.55
N SER A 362 1.96 9.88 2.39
CA SER A 362 1.35 10.60 1.26
C SER A 362 0.09 9.95 0.76
N ILE A 363 0.12 8.63 0.54
CA ILE A 363 -1.01 7.84 0.06
C ILE A 363 -2.19 7.93 1.04
N ILE A 364 -1.94 7.83 2.35
CA ILE A 364 -3.02 7.70 3.33
C ILE A 364 -3.50 9.03 3.92
N ARG A 365 -2.74 10.12 3.77
CA ARG A 365 -2.96 11.41 4.47
C ARG A 365 -4.39 11.93 4.33
N ALA A 366 -4.90 12.01 3.11
CA ALA A 366 -6.26 12.51 2.86
C ALA A 366 -7.33 11.66 3.55
N HIS A 367 -7.11 10.35 3.63
CA HIS A 367 -8.02 9.38 4.22
C HIS A 367 -7.99 9.41 5.75
N VAL A 368 -6.79 9.53 6.35
CA VAL A 368 -6.63 9.78 7.78
C VAL A 368 -7.32 11.09 8.18
N TYR A 369 -7.18 12.15 7.36
CA TYR A 369 -7.83 13.43 7.63
C TYR A 369 -9.35 13.33 7.59
N ALA A 370 -9.88 12.56 6.64
CA ALA A 370 -11.31 12.31 6.48
C ALA A 370 -11.89 11.40 7.57
N ASP A 371 -11.08 10.60 8.28
CA ASP A 371 -11.54 9.67 9.31
C ASP A 371 -12.24 10.44 10.47
N PRO A 372 -13.56 10.25 10.67
CA PRO A 372 -14.30 10.94 11.72
C PRO A 372 -14.09 10.34 13.12
N ASN A 373 -13.47 9.16 13.20
CA ASN A 373 -13.28 8.38 14.43
C ASN A 373 -11.80 8.01 14.68
N LYS A 374 -10.85 8.75 14.11
CA LYS A 374 -9.41 8.57 14.38
C LYS A 374 -9.06 8.85 15.84
N MET A 375 -8.06 8.14 16.34
CA MET A 375 -7.65 8.20 17.75
C MET A 375 -6.70 9.37 18.06
N TYR A 376 -6.06 9.91 17.03
CA TYR A 376 -5.06 10.96 17.08
C TYR A 376 -5.46 12.09 16.13
N SER A 377 -5.01 13.31 16.38
CA SER A 377 -5.31 14.45 15.50
C SER A 377 -4.48 14.40 14.21
N ASN A 378 -4.86 15.19 13.20
CA ASN A 378 -4.06 15.34 11.99
C ASN A 378 -2.68 15.94 12.30
N ASP A 379 -2.60 16.86 13.26
CA ASP A 379 -1.33 17.44 13.70
C ASP A 379 -0.44 16.39 14.37
N GLU A 380 -1.03 15.49 15.18
CA GLU A 380 -0.30 14.39 15.80
C GLU A 380 0.16 13.35 14.76
N PHE A 381 -0.61 13.12 13.69
CA PHE A 381 -0.19 12.30 12.55
C PHE A 381 1.05 12.90 11.84
N GLU A 382 0.99 14.17 11.43
CA GLU A 382 2.11 14.83 10.74
C GLU A 382 3.34 14.97 11.65
N GLU A 383 3.13 15.33 12.92
CA GLU A 383 4.23 15.49 13.85
C GLU A 383 4.89 14.14 14.16
N ASN A 384 4.11 13.07 14.32
CA ASN A 384 4.64 11.76 14.72
C ASN A 384 5.30 10.97 13.59
N ILE A 385 5.14 11.39 12.34
CA ILE A 385 6.01 10.92 11.25
C ILE A 385 7.45 11.38 11.51
N GLU A 386 7.62 12.64 11.88
CA GLU A 386 8.92 13.30 11.98
C GLU A 386 9.59 13.14 13.34
N ARG A 387 8.82 13.27 14.43
CA ARG A 387 9.37 13.42 15.79
C ARG A 387 8.47 12.86 16.88
N ASP A 388 9.04 12.73 18.08
CA ASP A 388 8.32 12.24 19.25
C ASP A 388 7.18 13.19 19.65
N ILE A 389 6.06 12.60 20.05
CA ILE A 389 4.91 13.33 20.60
C ILE A 389 4.55 12.85 22.01
N GLY A 390 3.81 13.70 22.73
CA GLY A 390 3.30 13.38 24.06
C GLY A 390 4.38 13.35 25.16
N PHE A 391 3.98 12.92 26.35
CA PHE A 391 4.86 12.81 27.51
C PHE A 391 4.38 11.73 28.49
N GLY A 392 5.30 11.19 29.29
CA GLY A 392 4.99 10.19 30.30
C GLY A 392 4.30 8.96 29.69
N PRO A 393 3.13 8.52 30.18
CA PRO A 393 2.45 7.33 29.68
C PRO A 393 1.88 7.48 28.25
N ASN A 394 1.77 8.71 27.75
CA ASN A 394 1.28 9.03 26.40
C ASN A 394 2.41 9.34 25.42
N PHE A 395 3.67 9.16 25.83
CA PHE A 395 4.81 9.34 24.93
C PHE A 395 4.73 8.34 23.77
N VAL A 396 4.98 8.81 22.56
CA VAL A 396 5.08 8.01 21.35
C VAL A 396 6.27 8.52 20.55
N PHE A 397 7.18 7.62 20.17
CA PHE A 397 8.33 7.97 19.34
C PHE A 397 7.89 8.40 17.94
N GLY A 398 8.57 9.39 17.36
CA GLY A 398 8.44 9.70 15.94
C GLY A 398 9.01 8.59 15.07
N LEU A 399 8.44 8.30 13.90
CA LEU A 399 8.97 7.23 13.05
C LEU A 399 10.42 7.52 12.60
N LYS A 400 10.64 8.68 11.95
CA LYS A 400 11.97 9.07 11.46
C LYS A 400 12.96 9.27 12.60
N SER A 401 12.57 10.01 13.65
CA SER A 401 13.43 10.25 14.81
C SER A 401 13.82 8.96 15.55
N PHE A 402 12.91 7.97 15.63
CA PHE A 402 13.21 6.68 16.26
C PHE A 402 14.21 5.87 15.45
N VAL A 403 14.08 5.81 14.13
CA VAL A 403 15.02 5.09 13.26
C VAL A 403 16.43 5.67 13.42
N GLU A 404 16.55 7.00 13.40
CA GLU A 404 17.82 7.69 13.62
C GLU A 404 18.40 7.38 15.02
N GLU A 405 17.61 7.58 16.09
CA GLU A 405 18.05 7.34 17.47
C GLU A 405 18.43 5.88 17.73
N ARG A 406 17.69 4.92 17.18
CA ARG A 406 18.00 3.48 17.30
C ARG A 406 19.33 3.14 16.63
N ASN A 407 19.57 3.62 15.40
CA ASN A 407 20.81 3.37 14.68
C ASN A 407 22.02 3.92 15.43
N ASP A 408 21.93 5.17 15.87
CA ASP A 408 22.99 5.82 16.65
C ASP A 408 23.30 5.07 17.96
N ALA A 409 22.26 4.51 18.60
CA ALA A 409 22.41 3.79 19.85
C ALA A 409 23.01 2.40 19.70
N ILE A 410 22.62 1.63 18.67
CA ILE A 410 22.99 0.20 18.57
C ILE A 410 24.04 -0.12 17.51
N GLY A 411 24.19 0.71 16.46
CA GLY A 411 25.21 0.52 15.42
C GLY A 411 26.62 0.35 15.99
N PRO A 412 27.10 1.28 16.84
CA PRO A 412 28.42 1.15 17.47
C PRO A 412 28.57 -0.06 18.40
N VAL A 413 27.46 -0.60 18.93
CA VAL A 413 27.46 -1.80 19.77
C VAL A 413 27.65 -3.05 18.90
N LEU A 414 27.00 -3.10 17.74
CA LEU A 414 27.17 -4.18 16.76
C LEU A 414 28.59 -4.18 16.17
N ASP A 415 29.09 -3.01 15.77
CA ASP A 415 30.47 -2.85 15.26
C ASP A 415 31.54 -3.26 16.27
N ALA A 416 31.26 -3.10 17.56
CA ALA A 416 32.17 -3.52 18.62
C ALA A 416 32.06 -5.02 18.95
N ALA A 417 30.90 -5.63 18.71
CA ALA A 417 30.64 -7.04 18.97
C ALA A 417 31.14 -7.94 17.82
N LEU A 418 31.11 -7.45 16.58
CA LEU A 418 31.55 -8.18 15.40
C LEU A 418 32.97 -7.75 15.02
N GLU A 419 33.92 -8.68 14.95
CA GLU A 419 35.26 -8.37 14.45
C GLU A 419 35.19 -7.90 12.99
N THR A 420 36.21 -7.15 12.54
CA THR A 420 36.31 -6.74 11.14
C THR A 420 36.53 -7.97 10.26
N GLN A 421 35.43 -8.48 9.72
CA GLN A 421 35.42 -9.52 8.71
C GLN A 421 36.12 -9.01 7.45
N THR A 422 37.01 -9.83 6.91
CA THR A 422 37.76 -9.52 5.67
C THR A 422 37.58 -10.58 4.60
N LEU A 423 37.00 -11.73 4.95
CA LEU A 423 36.63 -12.79 4.02
C LEU A 423 35.11 -12.93 3.98
N PHE A 424 34.57 -13.02 2.78
CA PHE A 424 33.15 -13.10 2.53
C PHE A 424 32.87 -14.23 1.54
N ILE A 425 31.76 -14.95 1.74
CA ILE A 425 31.08 -15.60 0.64
C ILE A 425 30.47 -14.47 -0.17
N ASN A 426 30.91 -14.32 -1.41
CA ASN A 426 30.67 -13.13 -2.23
C ASN A 426 29.58 -13.33 -3.27
N GLU A 427 29.49 -14.52 -3.83
CA GLU A 427 28.53 -14.89 -4.86
C GLU A 427 28.23 -16.39 -4.75
N ILE A 428 26.98 -16.79 -4.96
CA ILE A 428 26.56 -18.19 -5.08
C ILE A 428 25.62 -18.37 -6.27
N LEU A 429 25.78 -19.49 -6.98
CA LEU A 429 24.85 -19.97 -8.01
C LEU A 429 24.68 -21.48 -7.83
N ALA A 430 23.51 -21.90 -7.36
CA ALA A 430 23.06 -23.27 -7.10
C ALA A 430 22.19 -23.87 -8.23
N ASP A 431 21.94 -23.10 -9.29
CA ASP A 431 21.31 -23.57 -10.52
C ASP A 431 21.99 -22.92 -11.72
N ASN A 432 23.14 -23.47 -12.12
CA ASN A 432 23.94 -23.00 -13.24
C ASN A 432 23.60 -23.81 -14.49
N GLU A 433 22.86 -23.25 -15.44
CA GLU A 433 22.51 -23.96 -16.67
C GLU A 433 23.41 -23.55 -17.85
N SER A 434 23.93 -22.32 -17.83
CA SER A 434 24.64 -21.76 -18.99
C SER A 434 25.68 -20.68 -18.70
N THR A 435 25.82 -20.23 -17.45
CA THR A 435 26.65 -19.07 -17.10
C THR A 435 28.14 -19.36 -17.25
N ILE A 436 28.66 -20.35 -16.50
CA ILE A 436 30.08 -20.72 -16.54
C ILE A 436 30.21 -22.23 -16.45
N SER A 437 31.09 -22.81 -17.26
CA SER A 437 31.42 -24.23 -17.17
C SER A 437 32.73 -24.43 -16.42
N ASP A 438 32.85 -25.54 -15.74
CA ASP A 438 34.05 -26.01 -15.08
C ASP A 438 35.13 -26.50 -16.09
N GLU A 439 36.22 -27.09 -15.59
CA GLU A 439 37.28 -27.68 -16.40
C GLU A 439 36.87 -28.93 -17.21
N ALA A 440 35.83 -29.67 -16.80
CA ALA A 440 35.24 -30.77 -17.57
C ALA A 440 34.23 -30.30 -18.63
N GLY A 441 33.73 -29.08 -18.51
CA GLY A 441 32.76 -28.45 -19.39
C GLY A 441 31.30 -28.65 -18.94
N ASP A 442 31.11 -29.01 -17.68
CA ASP A 442 29.82 -29.12 -17.01
C ASP A 442 29.46 -27.77 -16.35
N PHE A 443 28.17 -27.49 -16.22
CA PHE A 443 27.66 -26.23 -15.65
C PHE A 443 27.22 -26.53 -14.21
N ASP A 444 28.18 -26.42 -13.30
CA ASP A 444 28.00 -26.82 -11.91
C ASP A 444 27.73 -25.63 -11.01
N ASP A 445 27.18 -25.91 -9.84
CA ASP A 445 26.99 -24.91 -8.79
C ASP A 445 28.35 -24.37 -8.35
N TYR A 446 28.38 -23.10 -7.94
CA TYR A 446 29.60 -22.51 -7.43
C TYR A 446 29.35 -21.51 -6.29
N ALA A 447 30.43 -21.26 -5.55
CA ALA A 447 30.54 -20.15 -4.63
C ALA A 447 31.87 -19.41 -4.82
N GLU A 448 31.84 -18.09 -4.65
CA GLU A 448 33.03 -17.26 -4.65
C GLU A 448 33.39 -16.76 -3.26
N ILE A 449 34.67 -16.86 -2.90
CA ILE A 449 35.20 -16.30 -1.65
C ILE A 449 36.01 -15.04 -1.96
N PHE A 450 35.59 -13.89 -1.43
CA PHE A 450 36.25 -12.60 -1.63
C PHE A 450 37.06 -12.16 -0.41
N ASN A 451 38.22 -11.54 -0.64
CA ASN A 451 39.06 -10.94 0.41
C ASN A 451 39.10 -9.40 0.32
N SER A 452 38.34 -8.72 1.17
CA SER A 452 38.36 -7.25 1.29
C SER A 452 39.57 -6.72 2.09
N GLY A 453 40.33 -7.63 2.73
CA GLY A 453 41.45 -7.30 3.59
C GLY A 453 42.71 -6.86 2.84
N ALA A 454 43.63 -6.23 3.57
CA ALA A 454 44.87 -5.71 2.99
C ALA A 454 45.99 -6.76 2.83
N GLN A 455 45.77 -8.02 3.24
CA GLN A 455 46.76 -9.10 3.20
C GLN A 455 46.17 -10.34 2.54
N THR A 456 46.99 -11.12 1.84
CA THR A 456 46.60 -12.44 1.32
C THR A 456 46.20 -13.34 2.49
N VAL A 457 45.06 -14.01 2.36
CA VAL A 457 44.58 -14.98 3.35
C VAL A 457 44.74 -16.38 2.78
N SER A 458 45.39 -17.25 3.53
CA SER A 458 45.46 -18.69 3.25
C SER A 458 44.19 -19.35 3.79
N LEU A 459 43.52 -20.13 2.95
CA LEU A 459 42.33 -20.92 3.32
C LEU A 459 42.68 -22.35 3.74
N ASP A 460 43.98 -22.71 3.83
CA ASP A 460 44.44 -24.01 4.35
C ASP A 460 43.74 -24.37 5.67
N GLY A 461 42.96 -25.46 5.63
CA GLY A 461 42.26 -25.99 6.80
C GLY A 461 40.93 -25.31 7.12
N PHE A 462 40.51 -24.29 6.38
CA PHE A 462 39.16 -23.72 6.50
C PHE A 462 38.12 -24.77 6.11
N GLY A 463 36.93 -24.66 6.69
CA GLY A 463 35.80 -25.53 6.39
C GLY A 463 34.76 -24.82 5.54
N LEU A 464 34.29 -25.46 4.47
CA LEU A 464 33.10 -25.06 3.71
C LEU A 464 32.06 -26.18 3.81
N THR A 465 30.80 -25.82 4.08
CA THR A 465 29.73 -26.80 4.31
C THR A 465 28.34 -26.27 3.96
N ASP A 466 27.47 -27.15 3.47
CA ASP A 466 26.02 -26.96 3.33
C ASP A 466 25.21 -27.46 4.55
N ASP A 467 25.91 -27.98 5.56
CA ASP A 467 25.38 -28.41 6.86
C ASP A 467 26.22 -27.77 7.97
N HIS A 468 25.70 -26.74 8.64
CA HIS A 468 26.42 -26.02 9.70
C HIS A 468 26.77 -26.90 10.93
N LEU A 469 26.20 -28.11 11.05
CA LEU A 469 26.59 -29.09 12.07
C LEU A 469 27.88 -29.83 11.71
N ASP A 470 28.20 -29.97 10.41
CA ASP A 470 29.47 -30.53 9.93
C ASP A 470 30.39 -29.43 9.39
N ARG A 471 30.95 -28.63 10.31
CA ARG A 471 31.80 -27.46 9.99
C ARG A 471 32.98 -27.75 9.05
N PHE A 472 33.36 -29.01 8.86
CA PHE A 472 34.49 -29.42 8.02
C PHE A 472 34.10 -30.47 6.98
N GLN A 473 32.83 -30.49 6.55
CA GLN A 473 32.32 -31.35 5.48
C GLN A 473 33.26 -31.31 4.26
N TRP A 474 33.69 -30.11 3.86
CA TRP A 474 34.86 -29.90 3.01
C TRP A 474 35.93 -29.06 3.70
N THR A 475 37.13 -29.63 3.85
CA THR A 475 38.30 -28.86 4.28
C THR A 475 39.04 -28.34 3.05
N LEU A 476 39.15 -27.01 2.94
CA LEU A 476 39.81 -26.35 1.82
C LEU A 476 41.31 -26.71 1.74
N PRO A 477 41.85 -26.85 0.51
CA PRO A 477 43.19 -27.38 0.29
C PRO A 477 44.29 -26.39 0.71
N ALA A 478 45.48 -26.91 0.99
CA ALA A 478 46.59 -26.13 1.56
C ALA A 478 47.16 -25.02 0.65
N ASP A 479 46.82 -25.05 -0.64
CA ASP A 479 47.20 -24.06 -1.65
C ASP A 479 46.05 -23.09 -2.03
N ALA A 480 44.87 -23.22 -1.41
CA ALA A 480 43.82 -22.21 -1.53
C ALA A 480 44.25 -20.93 -0.79
N GLU A 481 44.40 -19.84 -1.53
CA GLU A 481 44.68 -18.52 -0.99
C GLU A 481 43.94 -17.44 -1.77
N VAL A 482 43.54 -16.37 -1.09
CA VAL A 482 42.84 -15.23 -1.70
C VAL A 482 43.66 -13.97 -1.44
N ALA A 483 44.18 -13.35 -2.49
CA ALA A 483 44.95 -12.11 -2.38
C ALA A 483 44.04 -10.89 -2.06
N PRO A 484 44.61 -9.76 -1.58
CA PRO A 484 43.84 -8.55 -1.29
C PRO A 484 43.04 -8.08 -2.51
N GLY A 485 41.72 -7.96 -2.37
CA GLY A 485 40.81 -7.54 -3.45
C GLY A 485 40.56 -8.60 -4.52
N GLU A 486 41.04 -9.84 -4.32
CA GLU A 486 40.82 -10.95 -5.25
C GLU A 486 39.72 -11.89 -4.72
N ARG A 487 39.29 -12.82 -5.58
CA ARG A 487 38.26 -13.83 -5.28
C ARG A 487 38.81 -15.21 -5.59
N LEU A 488 38.18 -16.22 -5.02
CA LEU A 488 38.45 -17.62 -5.32
C LEU A 488 37.15 -18.34 -5.62
N MET A 489 37.03 -18.86 -6.84
CA MET A 489 35.94 -19.71 -7.28
C MET A 489 36.07 -21.11 -6.70
N LEU A 490 34.97 -21.66 -6.20
CA LEU A 490 34.86 -23.02 -5.67
C LEU A 490 33.64 -23.70 -6.32
N TRP A 491 33.84 -24.88 -6.90
CA TRP A 491 32.77 -25.68 -7.48
C TRP A 491 32.09 -26.51 -6.40
N LEU A 492 30.77 -26.49 -6.33
CA LEU A 492 29.94 -27.19 -5.36
C LEU A 492 29.14 -28.29 -6.08
N ASP A 493 29.82 -29.37 -6.48
CA ASP A 493 29.27 -30.33 -7.46
C ASP A 493 29.28 -31.80 -7.00
N GLY A 494 29.98 -32.12 -5.91
CA GLY A 494 30.21 -33.51 -5.48
C GLY A 494 31.28 -34.26 -6.30
N GLU A 495 31.98 -33.58 -7.20
CA GLU A 495 32.87 -34.13 -8.21
C GLU A 495 34.36 -33.91 -7.87
N THR A 496 34.74 -34.26 -6.64
CA THR A 496 36.12 -34.14 -6.09
C THR A 496 37.28 -34.74 -6.92
N LEU A 497 37.00 -35.48 -8.00
CA LEU A 497 38.01 -36.02 -8.90
C LEU A 497 38.48 -35.02 -9.97
N GLU A 498 37.76 -33.91 -10.14
CA GLU A 498 37.95 -32.95 -11.22
C GLU A 498 38.99 -31.89 -10.86
N GLY A 499 39.10 -31.55 -9.58
CA GLY A 499 40.14 -30.68 -9.08
C GLY A 499 40.11 -30.50 -7.56
N PRO A 500 41.13 -29.83 -6.99
CA PRO A 500 41.20 -29.54 -5.57
C PRO A 500 40.19 -28.48 -5.10
N LEU A 501 39.54 -27.76 -6.03
CA LEU A 501 38.53 -26.73 -5.76
C LEU A 501 37.09 -27.22 -6.02
N HIS A 502 36.89 -28.53 -6.16
CA HIS A 502 35.57 -29.16 -6.29
C HIS A 502 35.17 -29.79 -4.95
N ALA A 503 34.02 -29.35 -4.42
CA ALA A 503 33.48 -29.77 -3.15
C ALA A 503 32.90 -31.20 -3.21
N PRO A 504 32.78 -31.91 -2.07
CA PRO A 504 32.15 -33.22 -1.99
C PRO A 504 30.61 -33.18 -1.91
N PHE A 505 29.99 -32.02 -2.10
CA PHE A 505 28.55 -31.77 -2.03
C PHE A 505 28.12 -30.76 -3.10
N SER A 506 26.82 -30.65 -3.33
CA SER A 506 26.20 -29.68 -4.25
C SER A 506 25.04 -28.97 -3.56
N LEU A 507 24.64 -27.81 -4.08
CA LEU A 507 23.56 -27.03 -3.49
C LEU A 507 22.19 -27.41 -4.07
N SER A 508 21.15 -27.14 -3.30
CA SER A 508 19.76 -27.29 -3.72
C SER A 508 19.17 -25.95 -4.18
N ALA A 509 18.79 -25.86 -5.45
CA ALA A 509 18.08 -24.70 -6.01
C ALA A 509 16.73 -24.37 -5.34
N ASP A 510 16.13 -25.32 -4.60
CA ASP A 510 14.93 -25.10 -3.77
C ASP A 510 15.21 -24.24 -2.51
N GLY A 511 16.50 -23.98 -2.20
CA GLY A 511 16.98 -23.26 -1.02
C GLY A 511 17.77 -24.15 -0.05
N GLU A 512 18.89 -23.64 0.46
CA GLU A 512 19.82 -24.32 1.37
C GLU A 512 20.64 -23.28 2.17
N GLU A 513 21.73 -23.72 2.78
CA GLU A 513 22.68 -22.89 3.51
C GLU A 513 24.11 -23.14 3.03
N LEU A 514 24.98 -22.16 3.21
CA LEU A 514 26.41 -22.28 2.95
C LEU A 514 27.18 -21.53 4.02
N PHE A 515 28.07 -22.24 4.71
CA PHE A 515 28.87 -21.70 5.80
C PHE A 515 30.36 -21.83 5.52
N LEU A 516 31.11 -20.76 5.81
CA LEU A 516 32.57 -20.74 5.82
C LEU A 516 33.05 -20.64 7.27
N PHE A 517 33.84 -21.61 7.69
CA PHE A 517 34.51 -21.65 9.00
C PHE A 517 36.02 -21.54 8.85
N ASP A 518 36.68 -20.90 9.81
CA ASP A 518 38.14 -20.89 9.85
C ASP A 518 38.71 -22.27 10.25
N ALA A 519 40.04 -22.41 10.20
CA ALA A 519 40.70 -23.66 10.58
C ALA A 519 40.57 -24.04 12.07
N GLN A 520 40.00 -23.17 12.91
CA GLN A 520 39.67 -23.45 14.31
C GLN A 520 38.18 -23.83 14.48
N GLY A 521 37.37 -23.61 13.45
CA GLY A 521 35.94 -23.87 13.42
C GLY A 521 35.10 -22.66 13.83
N GLU A 522 35.68 -21.46 13.91
CA GLU A 522 34.94 -20.22 14.17
C GLU A 522 34.27 -19.72 12.89
N LEU A 523 33.09 -19.10 13.01
CA LEU A 523 32.33 -18.61 11.85
C LEU A 523 33.10 -17.47 11.16
N VAL A 524 33.29 -17.60 9.85
CA VAL A 524 33.86 -16.53 9.00
C VAL A 524 32.73 -15.78 8.32
N ASP A 525 31.92 -16.50 7.55
CA ASP A 525 30.75 -15.97 6.86
C ASP A 525 29.71 -17.06 6.61
N PHE A 526 28.47 -16.66 6.31
CA PHE A 526 27.41 -17.59 5.94
C PHE A 526 26.40 -16.95 4.98
N MET A 527 25.63 -17.81 4.33
CA MET A 527 24.44 -17.46 3.57
C MET A 527 23.38 -18.55 3.81
N VAL A 528 22.14 -18.14 4.02
CA VAL A 528 20.98 -19.04 3.95
C VAL A 528 20.06 -18.47 2.88
N PHE A 529 19.65 -19.31 1.94
CA PHE A 529 18.87 -18.90 0.80
C PHE A 529 17.64 -19.79 0.59
N ASP A 530 16.56 -19.19 0.10
CA ASP A 530 15.40 -19.93 -0.40
C ASP A 530 15.60 -20.24 -1.91
N PHE A 531 14.53 -20.50 -2.65
CA PHE A 531 14.56 -20.78 -4.08
C PHE A 531 15.47 -19.83 -4.88
N GLN A 532 16.23 -20.38 -5.83
CA GLN A 532 17.04 -19.65 -6.79
C GLN A 532 16.60 -20.00 -8.22
N GLU A 533 16.44 -18.98 -9.07
CA GLU A 533 16.19 -19.18 -10.50
C GLU A 533 17.49 -19.57 -11.23
N ALA A 534 17.37 -20.41 -12.26
CA ALA A 534 18.50 -20.81 -13.10
C ALA A 534 19.25 -19.60 -13.68
N ASP A 535 20.58 -19.64 -13.63
CA ASP A 535 21.51 -18.61 -14.10
C ASP A 535 21.29 -17.22 -13.44
N VAL A 536 20.76 -17.19 -12.21
CA VAL A 536 20.56 -15.97 -11.41
C VAL A 536 21.26 -16.11 -10.06
N ALA A 537 22.36 -15.38 -9.87
CA ALA A 537 23.16 -15.46 -8.67
C ALA A 537 22.56 -14.67 -7.51
N ARG A 538 22.87 -15.10 -6.28
CA ARG A 538 22.85 -14.20 -5.12
C ARG A 538 24.27 -13.73 -4.89
N ALA A 539 24.46 -12.42 -4.78
CA ALA A 539 25.78 -11.84 -4.64
C ALA A 539 25.78 -10.63 -3.70
N ARG A 540 26.92 -10.37 -3.06
CA ARG A 540 27.13 -9.16 -2.23
C ARG A 540 27.45 -7.97 -3.13
N TYR A 541 26.95 -6.78 -2.82
CA TYR A 541 27.07 -5.65 -3.72
C TYR A 541 27.40 -4.31 -3.03
N THR A 542 28.57 -3.70 -3.17
CA THR A 542 29.90 -4.13 -3.67
C THR A 542 30.41 -5.45 -3.08
N ASP A 543 31.45 -6.05 -3.67
CA ASP A 543 32.15 -7.20 -3.08
C ASP A 543 32.37 -7.04 -1.56
N GLY A 544 31.93 -8.03 -0.79
CA GLY A 544 32.00 -8.04 0.67
C GLY A 544 31.06 -7.10 1.45
N SER A 545 30.02 -6.55 0.81
CA SER A 545 28.95 -5.78 1.49
C SER A 545 27.70 -6.64 1.74
N SER A 546 26.51 -6.03 1.87
CA SER A 546 25.22 -6.73 2.00
C SER A 546 24.84 -7.53 0.75
N TRP A 547 24.06 -8.59 0.97
CA TRP A 547 23.49 -9.42 -0.09
C TRP A 547 22.45 -8.69 -0.92
N VAL A 548 22.41 -9.02 -2.20
CA VAL A 548 21.39 -8.62 -3.15
C VAL A 548 20.93 -9.86 -3.90
N ASP A 549 19.61 -10.02 -4.00
CA ASP A 549 18.98 -11.08 -4.77
C ASP A 549 18.91 -10.71 -6.26
N GLU A 550 18.78 -11.74 -7.11
CA GLU A 550 18.51 -11.59 -8.54
C GLU A 550 19.60 -10.87 -9.35
N LEU A 551 20.87 -11.13 -9.07
CA LEU A 551 21.99 -10.57 -9.84
C LEU A 551 22.39 -11.46 -11.02
N PRO A 552 22.75 -10.87 -12.18
CA PRO A 552 23.48 -11.60 -13.21
C PRO A 552 24.76 -12.17 -12.57
N PRO A 553 25.06 -13.47 -12.75
CA PRO A 553 26.25 -14.05 -12.14
C PRO A 553 27.52 -13.43 -12.71
N THR A 554 28.49 -13.15 -11.85
CA THR A 554 29.77 -12.51 -12.18
C THR A 554 30.97 -13.37 -11.83
N PRO A 555 31.05 -14.62 -12.33
CA PRO A 555 32.08 -15.55 -11.91
C PRO A 555 33.48 -15.05 -12.27
N ASP A 556 34.36 -15.00 -11.26
CA ASP A 556 35.71 -14.45 -11.34
C ASP A 556 35.74 -12.99 -11.83
N ALA A 557 34.63 -12.24 -11.68
CA ALA A 557 34.50 -10.79 -11.90
C ALA A 557 33.92 -10.04 -10.68
N GLU A 558 34.10 -8.71 -10.61
CA GLU A 558 33.60 -7.92 -9.48
C GLU A 558 32.08 -7.95 -9.56
N ASN A 559 31.40 -8.08 -8.43
CA ASN A 559 29.94 -8.11 -8.44
C ASN A 559 29.41 -6.76 -8.92
N THR A 560 28.83 -6.78 -10.12
CA THR A 560 28.09 -5.65 -10.67
C THR A 560 26.61 -5.86 -10.42
N ALA A 561 25.95 -4.88 -9.84
CA ALA A 561 24.50 -4.86 -9.80
C ALA A 561 24.01 -3.92 -10.89
N PRO A 562 22.98 -4.32 -11.64
CA PRO A 562 22.32 -3.40 -12.53
C PRO A 562 21.75 -2.21 -11.73
N PRO A 563 21.54 -1.07 -12.38
CA PRO A 563 20.86 0.06 -11.74
C PRO A 563 19.50 -0.37 -11.19
N GLU A 564 19.05 0.20 -10.08
CA GLU A 564 17.78 -0.19 -9.48
C GLU A 564 16.66 0.72 -9.97
N ILE A 565 15.62 0.14 -10.57
CA ILE A 565 14.41 0.87 -10.92
C ILE A 565 13.48 0.82 -9.71
N ALA A 566 13.59 1.83 -8.84
CA ALA A 566 12.91 1.91 -7.55
C ALA A 566 11.39 1.99 -7.69
N TRP A 567 10.90 2.72 -8.69
CA TRP A 567 9.48 2.81 -9.01
C TRP A 567 9.29 3.19 -10.48
N VAL A 568 8.14 2.82 -11.03
CA VAL A 568 7.66 3.25 -12.35
C VAL A 568 6.21 3.68 -12.21
N LEU A 569 5.91 4.91 -12.60
CA LEU A 569 4.57 5.47 -12.50
C LEU A 569 4.10 5.96 -13.86
N ALA A 570 2.91 5.54 -14.27
CA ALA A 570 2.20 6.20 -15.36
C ALA A 570 1.38 7.36 -14.78
N ASP A 571 1.52 8.56 -15.35
CA ASP A 571 0.69 9.72 -14.97
C ASP A 571 -0.81 9.46 -15.19
N ARG A 572 -1.13 8.48 -16.03
CA ARG A 572 -2.47 8.04 -16.39
C ARG A 572 -2.51 6.51 -16.54
N PRO A 573 -2.93 5.76 -15.51
CA PRO A 573 -3.12 4.31 -15.61
C PRO A 573 -4.28 3.90 -16.53
N PHE A 574 -5.11 4.85 -16.99
CA PHE A 574 -6.27 4.61 -17.87
C PHE A 574 -6.31 5.62 -19.03
N PRO A 575 -5.44 5.49 -20.04
CA PRO A 575 -5.35 6.44 -21.14
C PRO A 575 -6.54 6.37 -22.10
N MET A 576 -7.07 7.53 -22.47
CA MET A 576 -8.12 7.64 -23.50
C MET A 576 -7.55 7.61 -24.92
N PRO A 577 -8.37 7.35 -25.95
CA PRO A 577 -7.87 7.27 -27.31
C PRO A 577 -7.26 8.60 -27.76
N GLY A 578 -6.03 8.56 -28.26
CA GLY A 578 -5.28 9.74 -28.68
C GLY A 578 -4.64 10.54 -27.54
N GLN A 579 -4.83 10.14 -26.28
CA GLN A 579 -4.20 10.77 -25.14
C GLN A 579 -2.80 10.21 -24.90
N ALA A 580 -1.79 11.08 -24.86
CA ALA A 580 -0.45 10.69 -24.52
C ALA A 580 -0.32 10.33 -23.02
N ILE A 581 0.62 9.47 -22.69
CA ILE A 581 0.90 9.01 -21.33
C ILE A 581 2.34 9.38 -20.99
N THR A 582 2.55 9.99 -19.83
CA THR A 582 3.91 10.16 -19.29
C THR A 582 4.20 8.98 -18.39
N ILE A 583 5.33 8.31 -18.64
CA ILE A 583 5.90 7.32 -17.74
C ILE A 583 7.08 7.96 -17.05
N ASP A 584 6.99 8.02 -15.72
CA ASP A 584 8.05 8.47 -14.82
C ASP A 584 8.68 7.24 -14.14
N ALA A 585 9.98 7.31 -13.88
CA ALA A 585 10.70 6.27 -13.16
C ALA A 585 11.74 6.88 -12.22
N GLY A 586 11.78 6.37 -10.99
CA GLY A 586 12.87 6.60 -10.06
C GLY A 586 13.93 5.53 -10.28
N ILE A 587 15.16 5.96 -10.57
CA ILE A 587 16.27 5.04 -10.82
C ILE A 587 17.42 5.40 -9.90
N ASN A 588 17.76 4.46 -9.04
CA ASN A 588 18.91 4.56 -8.16
C ASN A 588 20.12 4.03 -8.91
N GLU A 589 21.04 4.93 -9.25
CA GLU A 589 22.38 4.53 -9.67
C GLU A 589 23.01 3.73 -8.53
N ARG A 590 23.69 2.65 -8.87
CA ARG A 590 24.37 1.84 -7.87
C ARG A 590 25.89 2.11 -7.90
N LEU A 591 26.69 1.42 -8.71
CA LEU A 591 28.16 1.60 -8.76
C LEU A 591 28.59 2.39 -9.99
N SER A 592 27.97 2.09 -11.13
CA SER A 592 28.29 2.73 -12.40
C SER A 592 27.21 3.73 -12.78
N PRO A 593 27.60 4.91 -13.30
CA PRO A 593 26.65 5.90 -13.78
C PRO A 593 25.72 5.29 -14.82
N LEU A 594 24.50 5.80 -14.91
CA LEU A 594 23.57 5.37 -15.95
C LEU A 594 24.12 5.74 -17.34
N ALA A 595 24.24 4.74 -18.22
CA ALA A 595 24.54 4.97 -19.62
C ALA A 595 23.30 5.50 -20.33
N TYR A 596 22.14 4.84 -20.13
CA TYR A 596 20.86 5.30 -20.66
C TYR A 596 19.68 4.63 -19.96
N VAL A 597 18.54 5.33 -20.02
CA VAL A 597 17.25 4.82 -19.57
C VAL A 597 16.27 4.95 -20.72
N HIS A 598 15.65 3.84 -21.08
CA HIS A 598 14.64 3.76 -22.13
C HIS A 598 13.32 3.24 -21.57
N LEU A 599 12.23 3.81 -22.05
CA LEU A 599 10.90 3.21 -21.99
C LEU A 599 10.71 2.36 -23.25
N VAL A 600 10.51 1.06 -23.11
CA VAL A 600 10.21 0.18 -24.25
C VAL A 600 8.70 -0.04 -24.31
N VAL A 601 8.10 0.22 -25.48
CA VAL A 601 6.64 0.20 -25.68
C VAL A 601 6.28 -0.66 -26.89
N ASP A 602 5.32 -1.58 -26.74
CA ASP A 602 4.69 -2.34 -27.83
C ASP A 602 3.18 -2.10 -27.83
N VAL A 603 2.67 -1.59 -28.95
CA VAL A 603 1.25 -1.29 -29.19
C VAL A 603 0.62 -2.25 -30.21
N GLY A 604 1.23 -3.42 -30.40
CA GLY A 604 0.86 -4.43 -31.40
C GLY A 604 1.62 -4.31 -32.73
N SER A 605 2.55 -3.37 -32.83
CA SER A 605 3.48 -3.23 -33.98
C SER A 605 4.86 -3.83 -33.73
N GLY A 606 5.11 -4.36 -32.54
CA GLY A 606 6.43 -4.73 -32.02
C GLY A 606 7.01 -3.62 -31.13
N PRO A 607 8.01 -3.95 -30.29
CA PRO A 607 8.56 -3.03 -29.31
C PRO A 607 9.36 -1.90 -29.95
N ASP A 608 9.17 -0.68 -29.45
CA ASP A 608 9.90 0.54 -29.78
C ASP A 608 10.50 1.14 -28.50
N ALA A 609 11.76 1.59 -28.57
CA ALA A 609 12.47 2.13 -27.41
C ALA A 609 12.50 3.66 -27.46
N ILE A 610 11.95 4.29 -26.43
CA ILE A 610 11.87 5.74 -26.26
C ILE A 610 12.88 6.14 -25.19
N ALA A 611 13.81 7.04 -25.52
CA ALA A 611 14.75 7.55 -24.53
C ALA A 611 14.05 8.42 -23.48
N MET A 612 14.32 8.15 -22.21
CA MET A 612 13.80 8.93 -21.09
C MET A 612 14.72 10.13 -20.80
N THR A 613 14.15 11.22 -20.32
CA THR A 613 14.87 12.44 -19.91
C THR A 613 14.86 12.58 -18.40
N GLU A 614 16.00 12.91 -17.80
CA GLU A 614 16.15 13.12 -16.35
C GLU A 614 15.89 14.58 -15.96
N ASP A 615 15.10 14.77 -14.88
CA ASP A 615 14.98 16.03 -14.15
C ASP A 615 14.84 15.76 -12.64
N ALA A 616 15.81 16.22 -11.85
CA ALA A 616 15.83 16.11 -10.39
C ALA A 616 15.68 14.66 -9.85
N GLY A 617 16.32 13.70 -10.51
CA GLY A 617 16.31 12.28 -10.13
C GLY A 617 15.12 11.47 -10.69
N ILE A 618 14.23 12.11 -11.46
CA ILE A 618 13.09 11.46 -12.11
C ILE A 618 13.37 11.32 -13.61
N TRP A 619 13.25 10.11 -14.13
CA TRP A 619 13.37 9.81 -15.55
C TRP A 619 11.98 9.74 -16.19
N SER A 620 11.74 10.53 -17.24
CA SER A 620 10.42 10.65 -17.87
C SER A 620 10.46 10.36 -19.37
N ALA A 621 9.45 9.65 -19.90
CA ALA A 621 9.19 9.53 -21.34
C ALA A 621 7.69 9.55 -21.64
N GLU A 622 7.33 10.02 -22.84
CA GLU A 622 5.94 10.08 -23.28
C GLU A 622 5.63 8.95 -24.27
N ILE A 623 4.60 8.16 -23.99
CA ILE A 623 3.95 7.28 -24.96
C ILE A 623 2.95 8.10 -25.77
N PRO A 624 3.09 8.21 -27.10
CA PRO A 624 2.13 8.94 -27.92
C PRO A 624 0.73 8.32 -27.81
N GLY A 625 -0.30 9.15 -27.93
CA GLY A 625 -1.68 8.71 -27.83
C GLY A 625 -2.04 7.59 -28.81
N GLN A 626 -2.69 6.55 -28.28
CA GLN A 626 -3.00 5.31 -29.00
C GLN A 626 -4.49 5.21 -29.34
N THR A 627 -4.85 4.33 -30.27
CA THR A 627 -6.26 4.15 -30.66
C THR A 627 -7.04 3.34 -29.63
N LEU A 628 -8.36 3.54 -29.56
CA LEU A 628 -9.25 2.76 -28.69
C LEU A 628 -9.05 1.25 -28.87
N GLY A 629 -8.94 0.52 -27.76
CA GLY A 629 -8.78 -0.94 -27.75
C GLY A 629 -7.34 -1.40 -28.04
N THR A 630 -6.39 -0.48 -28.14
CA THR A 630 -4.96 -0.82 -28.16
C THR A 630 -4.55 -1.25 -26.75
N ASP A 631 -3.91 -2.41 -26.65
CA ASP A 631 -3.23 -2.84 -25.42
C ASP A 631 -1.79 -2.33 -25.48
N ILE A 632 -1.47 -1.31 -24.70
CA ILE A 632 -0.12 -0.74 -24.61
C ILE A 632 0.68 -1.63 -23.65
N ARG A 633 1.67 -2.33 -24.16
CA ARG A 633 2.63 -3.04 -23.32
C ARG A 633 3.87 -2.21 -23.17
N PHE A 634 4.36 -2.04 -21.96
CA PHE A 634 5.59 -1.31 -21.75
C PHE A 634 6.41 -1.84 -20.58
N TYR A 635 7.69 -1.51 -20.59
CA TYR A 635 8.59 -1.71 -19.48
C TYR A 635 9.70 -0.65 -19.51
N THR A 636 10.20 -0.27 -18.35
CA THR A 636 11.37 0.60 -18.23
C THR A 636 12.63 -0.26 -18.29
N ARG A 637 13.65 0.20 -19.01
CA ARG A 637 14.96 -0.46 -19.12
C ARG A 637 16.05 0.56 -18.78
N ALA A 638 16.80 0.30 -17.72
CA ALA A 638 17.96 1.08 -17.32
C ALA A 638 19.23 0.28 -17.62
N GLU A 639 20.24 0.91 -18.21
CA GLU A 639 21.56 0.33 -18.42
C GLU A 639 22.64 1.28 -17.89
N ASP A 640 23.62 0.74 -17.17
CA ASP A 640 24.77 1.50 -16.68
C ASP A 640 25.94 1.52 -17.68
N GLU A 641 27.00 2.29 -17.38
CA GLU A 641 28.20 2.39 -18.22
C GLU A 641 28.99 1.08 -18.37
N ASP A 642 28.79 0.10 -17.48
CA ASP A 642 29.41 -1.22 -17.55
C ASP A 642 28.58 -2.21 -18.40
N GLY A 643 27.36 -1.85 -18.76
CA GLY A 643 26.46 -2.63 -19.60
C GLY A 643 25.50 -3.54 -18.81
N SER A 644 25.42 -3.38 -17.49
CA SER A 644 24.44 -4.09 -16.65
C SER A 644 23.06 -3.48 -16.85
N VAL A 645 22.03 -4.32 -16.88
CA VAL A 645 20.67 -3.92 -17.28
C VAL A 645 19.67 -4.29 -16.21
N ALA A 646 18.84 -3.34 -15.81
CA ALA A 646 17.61 -3.61 -15.07
C ALA A 646 16.38 -3.32 -15.92
N THR A 647 15.30 -4.05 -15.63
CA THR A 647 13.99 -3.82 -16.23
C THR A 647 12.91 -3.76 -15.16
N SER A 648 11.89 -2.93 -15.40
CA SER A 648 10.68 -2.89 -14.58
C SER A 648 9.45 -3.05 -15.49
N PRO A 649 8.67 -4.14 -15.33
CA PRO A 649 8.86 -5.20 -14.34
C PRO A 649 10.12 -6.04 -14.63
N ALA A 650 10.70 -6.66 -13.61
CA ALA A 650 11.83 -7.59 -13.78
C ALA A 650 11.46 -8.74 -14.72
N GLY A 651 12.40 -9.22 -15.53
CA GLY A 651 12.16 -10.27 -16.53
C GLY A 651 11.52 -9.78 -17.84
N ALA A 652 11.54 -8.47 -18.14
CA ALA A 652 11.12 -7.96 -19.43
C ALA A 652 12.09 -8.40 -20.57
N PRO A 653 11.61 -8.67 -21.81
CA PRO A 653 10.27 -8.37 -22.31
C PRO A 653 9.22 -9.46 -22.06
N ASP A 654 9.57 -10.59 -21.43
CA ASP A 654 8.60 -11.67 -21.16
C ASP A 654 7.54 -11.25 -20.12
N ARG A 655 7.91 -10.31 -19.23
CA ARG A 655 6.99 -9.54 -18.39
C ARG A 655 6.92 -8.09 -18.87
N SER A 656 5.72 -7.51 -18.85
CA SER A 656 5.50 -6.11 -19.20
C SER A 656 4.27 -5.58 -18.48
N TRP A 657 4.27 -4.29 -18.15
CA TRP A 657 3.04 -3.59 -17.80
C TRP A 657 2.09 -3.61 -19.01
N SER A 658 0.80 -3.80 -18.78
CA SER A 658 -0.22 -3.80 -19.82
C SER A 658 -1.24 -2.73 -19.49
N MET A 659 -1.47 -1.82 -20.43
CA MET A 659 -2.36 -0.69 -20.26
C MET A 659 -3.30 -0.60 -21.46
N PRO A 660 -4.55 -1.06 -21.30
CA PRO A 660 -5.56 -0.91 -22.35
C PRO A 660 -5.89 0.56 -22.55
N VAL A 661 -6.08 0.97 -23.81
CA VAL A 661 -6.61 2.29 -24.15
C VAL A 661 -8.13 2.21 -24.08
N PHE A 662 -8.68 2.80 -23.02
CA PHE A 662 -10.09 2.71 -22.59
C PHE A 662 -10.93 3.88 -23.08
N VAL A 663 -12.23 3.86 -22.76
CA VAL A 663 -13.02 5.09 -22.56
C VAL A 663 -13.85 4.96 -21.26
N GLY A 664 -13.38 5.55 -20.15
CA GLY A 664 -14.13 5.76 -18.90
C GLY A 664 -14.14 4.63 -17.85
N THR A 665 -14.48 4.83 -16.55
CA THR A 665 -15.54 5.69 -15.96
C THR A 665 -15.71 7.01 -16.70
N SER A 666 -16.77 7.09 -17.49
CA SER A 666 -16.95 8.17 -18.46
C SER A 666 -16.95 9.53 -17.75
N PRO A 667 -16.35 10.60 -18.33
CA PRO A 667 -16.39 11.96 -17.78
C PRO A 667 -17.71 12.70 -18.07
N LEU A 668 -18.70 12.06 -18.69
CA LEU A 668 -20.01 12.68 -18.87
C LEU A 668 -20.83 12.58 -17.59
N ARG A 669 -21.45 13.69 -17.19
CA ARG A 669 -22.30 13.80 -15.99
C ARG A 669 -23.59 14.49 -16.33
N ILE A 670 -24.67 14.13 -15.63
CA ILE A 670 -25.92 14.88 -15.66
C ILE A 670 -25.68 16.16 -14.85
N ASN A 671 -25.84 17.32 -15.47
CA ASN A 671 -25.41 18.60 -14.92
C ASN A 671 -26.56 19.44 -14.35
N GLU A 672 -27.64 19.55 -15.13
CA GLU A 672 -28.81 20.36 -14.81
C GLU A 672 -30.04 19.77 -15.53
N PHE A 673 -31.23 19.86 -14.94
CA PHE A 673 -32.47 19.46 -15.63
C PHE A 673 -33.68 20.26 -15.13
N MET A 674 -34.76 20.28 -15.92
CA MET A 674 -36.03 20.90 -15.56
C MET A 674 -37.21 20.08 -16.11
N ALA A 675 -38.13 19.67 -15.23
CA ALA A 675 -39.31 18.86 -15.55
C ALA A 675 -40.65 19.64 -15.54
N ASP A 676 -40.59 20.97 -15.44
CA ASP A 676 -41.76 21.87 -15.51
C ASP A 676 -41.32 23.25 -16.02
N ASN A 677 -41.14 23.37 -17.34
CA ASN A 677 -40.66 24.58 -18.01
C ASN A 677 -41.82 25.34 -18.67
N GLU A 678 -42.09 26.58 -18.25
CA GLU A 678 -43.10 27.46 -18.87
C GLU A 678 -42.49 28.74 -19.49
N SER A 679 -41.29 29.15 -19.06
CA SER A 679 -40.70 30.42 -19.50
C SER A 679 -39.17 30.50 -19.61
N THR A 680 -38.42 29.44 -19.28
CA THR A 680 -36.95 29.54 -19.16
C THR A 680 -36.21 29.43 -20.51
N VAL A 681 -36.26 28.28 -21.16
CA VAL A 681 -35.60 28.00 -22.45
C VAL A 681 -36.60 27.31 -23.39
N THR A 682 -36.53 27.60 -24.69
CA THR A 682 -37.38 26.96 -25.69
C THR A 682 -36.57 26.06 -26.61
N ASP A 683 -37.21 25.02 -27.12
CA ASP A 683 -36.69 24.19 -28.20
C ASP A 683 -36.64 24.95 -29.56
N GLU A 684 -36.27 24.25 -30.63
CA GLU A 684 -36.22 24.78 -31.99
C GLU A 684 -37.60 25.14 -32.56
N ALA A 685 -38.68 24.57 -32.03
CA ALA A 685 -40.07 24.90 -32.38
C ALA A 685 -40.59 26.14 -31.62
N GLY A 686 -39.89 26.59 -30.58
CA GLY A 686 -40.28 27.69 -29.72
C GLY A 686 -41.21 27.27 -28.58
N GLU A 687 -41.21 25.99 -28.21
CA GLU A 687 -42.01 25.37 -27.16
C GLU A 687 -41.16 25.26 -25.87
N TYR A 688 -41.82 25.41 -24.71
CA TYR A 688 -41.17 25.29 -23.40
C TYR A 688 -41.32 23.85 -22.92
N GLU A 689 -40.32 23.03 -23.24
CA GLU A 689 -40.32 21.59 -22.98
C GLU A 689 -39.37 21.23 -21.82
N ASP A 690 -39.52 20.00 -21.30
CA ASP A 690 -38.62 19.46 -20.28
C ASP A 690 -37.24 19.23 -20.92
N TRP A 691 -36.18 19.44 -20.14
CA TRP A 691 -34.82 19.32 -20.66
C TRP A 691 -33.84 18.76 -19.63
N ILE A 692 -32.80 18.14 -20.16
CA ILE A 692 -31.67 17.56 -19.45
C ILE A 692 -30.40 18.14 -20.06
N GLU A 693 -29.47 18.56 -19.23
CA GLU A 693 -28.15 19.00 -19.63
C GLU A 693 -27.09 18.01 -19.17
N LEU A 694 -26.21 17.62 -20.09
CA LEU A 694 -25.00 16.88 -19.79
C LEU A 694 -23.81 17.82 -19.77
N VAL A 695 -22.84 17.58 -18.88
CA VAL A 695 -21.54 18.26 -18.88
C VAL A 695 -20.42 17.25 -19.08
N ASN A 696 -19.43 17.65 -19.86
CA ASN A 696 -18.15 16.95 -19.93
C ASN A 696 -17.19 17.54 -18.88
N ILE A 697 -16.92 16.81 -17.80
CA ILE A 697 -15.99 17.27 -16.75
C ILE A 697 -14.52 17.00 -17.07
N ALA A 698 -14.21 16.38 -18.21
CA ALA A 698 -12.84 16.22 -18.67
C ALA A 698 -12.31 17.52 -19.32
N ASP A 699 -11.00 17.57 -19.44
CA ASP A 699 -10.24 18.64 -20.10
C ASP A 699 -10.04 18.41 -21.61
N PHE A 700 -10.75 17.43 -22.21
CA PHE A 700 -10.76 17.13 -23.65
C PHE A 700 -12.20 16.86 -24.17
N GLU A 701 -12.43 16.98 -25.48
CA GLU A 701 -13.73 16.71 -26.14
C GLU A 701 -14.10 15.22 -26.11
N ILE A 702 -15.37 14.92 -25.82
CA ILE A 702 -15.92 13.56 -25.79
C ILE A 702 -16.88 13.33 -26.95
N ASP A 703 -16.77 12.18 -27.60
CA ASP A 703 -17.83 11.64 -28.46
C ASP A 703 -18.91 10.99 -27.59
N ALA A 704 -20.07 11.63 -27.50
CA ALA A 704 -21.24 11.17 -26.77
C ALA A 704 -22.15 10.25 -27.60
N SER A 705 -21.74 9.86 -28.82
CA SER A 705 -22.48 8.92 -29.67
C SER A 705 -22.73 7.59 -28.96
N GLY A 706 -24.00 7.16 -28.93
CA GLY A 706 -24.35 5.86 -28.37
C GLY A 706 -24.32 5.77 -26.85
N TYR A 707 -24.10 6.87 -26.14
CA TYR A 707 -24.57 6.99 -24.75
C TYR A 707 -26.09 6.93 -24.73
N PHE A 708 -26.66 6.53 -23.60
CA PHE A 708 -28.10 6.43 -23.45
C PHE A 708 -28.61 7.32 -22.32
N LEU A 709 -29.77 7.94 -22.55
CA LEU A 709 -30.58 8.54 -21.48
C LEU A 709 -31.84 7.71 -21.24
N SER A 710 -32.30 7.71 -19.99
CA SER A 710 -33.56 7.08 -19.56
C SER A 710 -34.19 7.88 -18.42
N ASP A 711 -35.52 7.81 -18.32
CA ASP A 711 -36.33 8.22 -17.15
C ASP A 711 -36.67 7.05 -16.19
N ASP A 712 -36.09 5.88 -16.46
CA ASP A 712 -36.34 4.62 -15.73
C ASP A 712 -35.02 3.80 -15.62
N GLU A 713 -34.53 3.56 -14.40
CA GLU A 713 -33.31 2.78 -14.13
C GLU A 713 -33.45 1.30 -14.53
N ASP A 714 -34.66 0.72 -14.47
CA ASP A 714 -34.91 -0.65 -14.95
C ASP A 714 -34.82 -0.74 -16.49
N VAL A 715 -34.85 0.42 -17.17
CA VAL A 715 -34.67 0.57 -18.62
C VAL A 715 -33.56 1.58 -18.92
N ALA A 716 -32.44 1.53 -18.17
CA ALA A 716 -31.32 2.49 -18.23
C ALA A 716 -30.73 2.82 -19.63
N ARG A 717 -31.09 2.07 -20.66
CA ARG A 717 -30.68 2.27 -22.07
C ARG A 717 -31.87 2.52 -23.01
N GLN A 718 -32.76 3.42 -22.62
CA GLN A 718 -34.01 3.72 -23.32
C GLN A 718 -33.82 4.51 -24.63
N TRP A 719 -33.04 5.59 -24.62
CA TRP A 719 -32.79 6.43 -25.80
C TRP A 719 -31.30 6.69 -26.02
N ALA A 720 -30.78 6.27 -27.18
CA ALA A 720 -29.40 6.52 -27.55
C ALA A 720 -29.22 7.94 -28.10
N LEU A 721 -28.20 8.65 -27.62
CA LEU A 721 -27.75 9.90 -28.21
C LEU A 721 -27.32 9.67 -29.68
N PRO A 722 -27.59 10.62 -30.59
CA PRO A 722 -27.29 10.45 -32.02
C PRO A 722 -25.83 10.17 -32.31
N THR A 723 -25.59 9.52 -33.44
CA THR A 723 -24.23 9.34 -33.95
C THR A 723 -23.66 10.67 -34.44
N GLY A 724 -22.43 10.98 -34.01
CA GLY A 724 -21.71 12.21 -34.30
C GLY A 724 -21.89 13.30 -33.25
N THR A 725 -22.55 13.02 -32.12
CA THR A 725 -22.71 13.99 -31.01
C THR A 725 -21.39 14.10 -30.25
N THR A 726 -20.77 15.27 -30.24
CA THR A 726 -19.56 15.56 -29.44
C THR A 726 -19.82 16.66 -28.41
N ILE A 727 -19.11 16.62 -27.28
CA ILE A 727 -19.18 17.62 -26.21
C ILE A 727 -17.74 18.04 -25.86
N GLY A 728 -17.35 19.28 -26.13
CA GLY A 728 -16.01 19.78 -25.85
C GLY A 728 -15.64 19.74 -24.35
N ALA A 729 -14.36 19.96 -24.06
CA ALA A 729 -13.83 20.02 -22.69
C ALA A 729 -14.56 21.07 -21.84
N GLY A 730 -15.18 20.66 -20.73
CA GLY A 730 -15.97 21.56 -19.88
C GLY A 730 -17.24 22.13 -20.54
N GLU A 731 -17.59 21.71 -21.75
CA GLU A 731 -18.79 22.11 -22.47
C GLU A 731 -20.03 21.33 -21.99
N ARG A 732 -21.20 21.86 -22.32
CA ARG A 732 -22.51 21.31 -21.96
C ARG A 732 -23.28 20.96 -23.22
N LEU A 733 -24.15 19.97 -23.12
CA LEU A 733 -25.09 19.58 -24.15
C LEU A 733 -26.50 19.57 -23.59
N LEU A 734 -27.37 20.42 -24.14
CA LEU A 734 -28.79 20.46 -23.84
C LEU A 734 -29.56 19.44 -24.67
N LEU A 735 -30.43 18.68 -24.03
CA LEU A 735 -31.24 17.60 -24.61
C LEU A 735 -32.70 17.81 -24.16
N TRP A 736 -33.65 17.66 -25.08
CA TRP A 736 -35.08 17.84 -24.80
C TRP A 736 -35.72 16.49 -24.44
N ALA A 737 -36.42 16.41 -23.32
CA ALA A 737 -37.18 15.24 -22.91
C ALA A 737 -38.67 15.49 -23.14
N ASP A 738 -39.12 15.40 -24.40
CA ASP A 738 -40.42 15.95 -24.81
C ASP A 738 -41.33 14.99 -25.61
N ASN A 739 -40.88 13.77 -25.92
CA ASN A 739 -41.52 12.81 -26.84
C ASN A 739 -41.61 13.28 -28.31
N ASP A 740 -40.90 14.32 -28.71
CA ASP A 740 -40.88 14.78 -30.09
C ASP A 740 -39.80 14.11 -30.93
N SER A 741 -39.85 14.38 -32.24
CA SER A 741 -38.92 13.80 -33.21
C SER A 741 -37.85 14.82 -33.59
N GLY A 742 -36.59 14.52 -33.25
CA GLY A 742 -35.42 15.32 -33.62
C GLY A 742 -34.16 14.65 -33.12
N ASP A 743 -32.99 15.19 -33.50
CA ASP A 743 -31.70 14.57 -33.14
C ASP A 743 -31.45 14.66 -31.62
N LEU A 744 -31.77 15.78 -30.96
CA LEU A 744 -31.56 15.95 -29.51
C LEU A 744 -32.86 15.86 -28.68
N HIS A 745 -33.90 15.20 -29.22
CA HIS A 745 -35.19 15.02 -28.56
C HIS A 745 -35.40 13.56 -28.13
N ALA A 746 -35.51 13.35 -26.83
CA ALA A 746 -35.71 12.06 -26.21
C ALA A 746 -37.19 11.63 -26.29
N PRO A 747 -37.48 10.33 -26.49
CA PRO A 747 -38.82 9.78 -26.66
C PRO A 747 -39.53 9.55 -25.31
N PHE A 748 -39.25 10.39 -24.31
CA PHE A 748 -39.84 10.35 -22.96
C PHE A 748 -40.01 11.78 -22.43
N LYS A 749 -40.73 11.95 -21.31
CA LYS A 749 -41.00 13.25 -20.67
C LYS A 749 -40.76 13.17 -19.18
N LEU A 750 -40.31 14.27 -18.56
CA LEU A 750 -39.99 14.25 -17.15
C LEU A 750 -41.23 14.45 -16.25
N GLY A 751 -41.41 13.60 -15.26
CA GLY A 751 -42.49 13.62 -14.29
C GLY A 751 -42.30 14.70 -13.23
N LYS A 752 -43.02 15.83 -13.34
CA LYS A 752 -42.99 16.92 -12.32
C LYS A 752 -43.31 16.54 -10.87
N SER A 753 -43.83 15.33 -10.61
CA SER A 753 -44.07 14.83 -9.25
C SER A 753 -42.86 14.10 -8.64
N GLY A 754 -41.81 13.86 -9.44
CA GLY A 754 -40.59 13.14 -9.08
C GLY A 754 -40.46 11.78 -9.77
N GLU A 755 -39.23 11.45 -10.16
CA GLU A 755 -38.76 10.21 -10.83
C GLU A 755 -37.21 10.25 -10.91
N GLU A 756 -36.60 9.71 -11.95
CA GLU A 756 -35.15 9.66 -12.14
C GLU A 756 -34.70 10.09 -13.55
N VAL A 757 -33.43 10.48 -13.68
CA VAL A 757 -32.72 10.62 -14.95
C VAL A 757 -31.46 9.76 -14.89
N VAL A 758 -31.25 8.94 -15.91
CA VAL A 758 -30.16 7.97 -15.97
C VAL A 758 -29.33 8.20 -17.21
N LEU A 759 -28.01 8.30 -17.07
CA LEU A 759 -27.04 8.33 -18.15
C LEU A 759 -26.25 7.02 -18.16
N SER A 760 -26.30 6.28 -19.26
CA SER A 760 -25.60 4.99 -19.41
C SER A 760 -24.59 5.01 -20.56
N ALA A 761 -23.52 4.24 -20.39
CA ALA A 761 -22.44 4.12 -21.35
C ALA A 761 -22.83 3.22 -22.54
N PRO A 762 -22.25 3.44 -23.74
CA PRO A 762 -22.37 2.50 -24.86
C PRO A 762 -21.77 1.12 -24.54
N GLU A 763 -22.10 0.11 -25.36
CA GLU A 763 -21.67 -1.29 -25.16
C GLU A 763 -20.16 -1.47 -25.08
N PHE A 764 -19.40 -0.72 -25.87
CA PHE A 764 -17.94 -0.81 -25.89
C PHE A 764 -17.28 -0.21 -24.64
N LEU A 765 -18.07 0.47 -23.79
CA LEU A 765 -17.66 1.02 -22.48
C LEU A 765 -18.29 0.24 -21.32
N GLY A 766 -18.74 -0.99 -21.56
CA GLY A 766 -19.26 -1.88 -20.51
C GLY A 766 -20.76 -1.82 -20.27
N ALA A 767 -21.51 -0.98 -21.01
CA ALA A 767 -22.98 -0.91 -20.92
C ALA A 767 -23.54 -0.54 -19.53
N THR A 768 -22.74 0.11 -18.68
CA THR A 768 -23.09 0.45 -17.29
C THR A 768 -23.80 1.81 -17.18
N ILE A 769 -24.46 2.05 -16.06
CA ILE A 769 -24.92 3.39 -15.66
C ILE A 769 -23.67 4.20 -15.27
N VAL A 770 -23.53 5.39 -15.87
CA VAL A 770 -22.41 6.32 -15.67
C VAL A 770 -22.74 7.40 -14.63
N ASP A 771 -23.98 7.88 -14.65
CA ASP A 771 -24.50 8.85 -13.68
C ASP A 771 -26.02 8.71 -13.59
N SER A 772 -26.61 8.95 -12.42
CA SER A 772 -28.06 9.03 -12.26
C SER A 772 -28.46 10.04 -11.19
N VAL A 773 -29.68 10.55 -11.29
CA VAL A 773 -30.30 11.40 -10.28
C VAL A 773 -31.73 10.97 -10.06
N HIS A 774 -32.09 10.72 -8.80
CA HIS A 774 -33.47 10.59 -8.36
C HIS A 774 -33.95 11.93 -7.81
N PHE A 775 -35.10 12.43 -8.29
CA PHE A 775 -35.63 13.73 -7.90
C PHE A 775 -37.10 13.67 -7.45
N GLY A 776 -37.45 14.60 -6.56
CA GLY A 776 -38.81 14.75 -6.04
C GLY A 776 -39.65 15.75 -6.84
N ALA A 777 -40.77 16.21 -6.27
CA ALA A 777 -41.65 17.17 -6.92
C ALA A 777 -40.93 18.47 -7.34
N GLN A 778 -41.14 18.89 -8.59
CA GLN A 778 -40.52 20.06 -9.20
C GLN A 778 -41.46 21.28 -9.13
N SER A 779 -40.87 22.48 -9.21
CA SER A 779 -41.60 23.75 -9.31
C SER A 779 -41.39 24.36 -10.68
N THR A 780 -42.44 24.97 -11.22
CA THR A 780 -42.40 25.62 -12.54
C THR A 780 -41.25 26.63 -12.63
N ASP A 781 -40.48 26.54 -13.72
CA ASP A 781 -39.34 27.40 -14.05
C ASP A 781 -38.17 27.37 -13.04
N LEU A 782 -38.04 26.29 -12.28
CA LEU A 782 -36.94 26.08 -11.33
C LEU A 782 -36.23 24.77 -11.65
N SER A 783 -35.00 24.85 -12.18
CA SER A 783 -34.18 23.68 -12.48
C SER A 783 -33.49 23.15 -11.22
N GLN A 784 -33.07 21.89 -11.28
CA GLN A 784 -32.10 21.32 -10.37
C GLN A 784 -30.75 21.20 -11.07
N ALA A 785 -29.70 21.70 -10.43
CA ALA A 785 -28.36 21.79 -10.97
C ALA A 785 -27.34 21.21 -9.98
N ARG A 786 -26.25 20.65 -10.49
CA ARG A 786 -25.06 20.33 -9.69
C ARG A 786 -24.19 21.57 -9.51
N GLU A 787 -23.84 21.90 -8.27
CA GLU A 787 -22.97 23.03 -7.94
C GLU A 787 -21.75 22.56 -7.11
N PRO A 788 -20.52 22.51 -7.68
CA PRO A 788 -20.14 22.87 -9.05
C PRO A 788 -20.57 21.84 -10.12
N ASP A 789 -20.55 22.24 -11.39
CA ASP A 789 -20.96 21.41 -12.53
C ASP A 789 -20.39 19.99 -12.52
N GLY A 790 -21.26 19.00 -12.73
CA GLY A 790 -20.92 17.57 -12.84
C GLY A 790 -20.32 16.92 -11.59
N LEU A 791 -19.95 17.69 -10.56
CA LEU A 791 -19.20 17.23 -9.39
C LEU A 791 -19.87 17.57 -8.05
N GLY A 792 -20.74 18.56 -8.05
CA GLY A 792 -21.42 19.06 -6.87
C GLY A 792 -22.70 18.34 -6.49
N SER A 793 -23.20 18.66 -5.30
CA SER A 793 -24.51 18.24 -4.81
C SER A 793 -25.62 18.89 -5.64
N TRP A 794 -26.76 18.19 -5.78
CA TRP A 794 -27.96 18.73 -6.41
C TRP A 794 -28.60 19.83 -5.56
N ALA A 795 -28.85 20.99 -6.16
CA ALA A 795 -29.58 22.10 -5.56
C ALA A 795 -30.59 22.68 -6.56
N PHE A 796 -31.64 23.33 -6.05
CA PHE A 796 -32.53 24.11 -6.91
C PHE A 796 -31.83 25.42 -7.31
N ALA A 797 -31.66 25.64 -8.61
CA ALA A 797 -30.99 26.83 -9.13
C ALA A 797 -31.93 28.05 -9.07
N VAL A 798 -31.44 29.19 -8.59
CA VAL A 798 -32.23 30.45 -8.51
C VAL A 798 -32.55 31.01 -9.92
N SER A 799 -31.75 30.62 -10.91
CA SER A 799 -31.97 30.86 -12.34
C SER A 799 -31.41 29.67 -13.12
N ALA A 800 -32.17 29.13 -14.07
CA ALA A 800 -31.69 28.06 -14.95
C ALA A 800 -30.48 28.52 -15.79
N THR A 801 -29.52 27.62 -15.99
CA THR A 801 -28.24 27.91 -16.66
C THR A 801 -27.96 27.04 -17.89
N PRO A 802 -28.94 26.81 -18.80
CA PRO A 802 -28.71 25.96 -19.96
C PRO A 802 -27.54 26.47 -20.81
N GLU A 803 -26.71 25.53 -21.24
CA GLU A 803 -25.47 25.69 -22.00
C GLU A 803 -24.41 26.57 -21.31
N SER A 804 -24.61 26.90 -20.03
CA SER A 804 -23.76 27.82 -19.25
C SER A 804 -23.28 27.14 -17.96
N ARG A 805 -22.14 27.57 -17.41
CA ARG A 805 -21.66 27.03 -16.11
C ARG A 805 -22.70 27.29 -15.01
N ASN A 806 -22.87 26.32 -14.12
CA ASN A 806 -23.63 26.44 -12.88
C ASN A 806 -22.82 27.26 -11.85
N ALA A 807 -22.40 28.49 -12.21
CA ALA A 807 -21.65 29.42 -11.35
C ALA A 807 -21.73 30.88 -11.89
N GLY A 808 -22.14 31.85 -11.06
CA GLY A 808 -22.35 33.26 -11.46
C GLY A 808 -21.09 34.06 -11.86
N GLU A 809 -21.26 35.11 -12.70
CA GLU A 809 -20.20 36.04 -13.13
C GLU A 809 -19.69 36.96 -11.99
N GLY A 810 -18.39 37.31 -12.02
CA GLY A 810 -17.79 38.39 -11.22
C GLY A 810 -16.53 38.02 -10.43
N PHE A 811 -15.95 38.99 -9.73
CA PHE A 811 -14.94 38.69 -8.70
C PHE A 811 -15.65 38.04 -7.51
N VAL A 812 -15.14 36.91 -7.03
CA VAL A 812 -15.75 36.18 -5.92
C VAL A 812 -14.80 36.05 -4.75
N ALA A 813 -15.31 36.41 -3.58
CA ALA A 813 -14.65 36.17 -2.30
C ALA A 813 -14.90 34.73 -1.87
N MET A 814 -13.88 34.10 -1.29
CA MET A 814 -13.98 32.81 -0.62
C MET A 814 -13.18 32.88 0.68
N ALA A 815 -13.78 32.45 1.78
CA ALA A 815 -13.16 32.42 3.09
C ALA A 815 -13.37 31.05 3.73
N ILE A 816 -12.32 30.24 3.79
CA ILE A 816 -12.38 28.87 4.33
C ILE A 816 -11.57 28.83 5.62
N SER A 817 -12.13 28.21 6.65
CA SER A 817 -11.41 27.88 7.88
C SER A 817 -11.36 26.36 8.04
N ASN A 818 -10.32 25.86 8.69
CA ASN A 818 -10.17 24.42 8.98
C ASN A 818 -11.25 23.90 9.95
N GLU A 819 -11.99 24.81 10.59
CA GLU A 819 -13.14 24.54 11.46
C GLU A 819 -14.28 25.50 11.10
N GLU A 820 -15.52 25.01 10.97
CA GLU A 820 -16.71 25.84 10.78
C GLU A 820 -17.94 25.27 11.52
N PRO A 821 -18.59 26.03 12.44
CA PRO A 821 -18.20 27.37 12.89
C PRO A 821 -16.97 27.33 13.81
N VAL A 822 -16.10 28.33 13.67
CA VAL A 822 -14.94 28.52 14.56
C VAL A 822 -15.40 28.86 15.96
N THR A 823 -14.91 28.14 16.98
CA THR A 823 -15.27 28.43 18.38
C THR A 823 -14.17 29.22 19.08
N ILE A 824 -14.49 30.43 19.56
CA ILE A 824 -13.57 31.28 20.32
C ILE A 824 -13.92 31.26 21.81
N PRO A 825 -12.98 30.88 22.71
CA PRO A 825 -13.22 30.84 24.15
C PRO A 825 -13.64 32.17 24.76
N ALA A 826 -14.24 32.14 25.96
CA ALA A 826 -14.70 33.32 26.70
C ALA A 826 -13.61 34.43 26.86
N GLY A 827 -12.34 34.04 27.03
CA GLY A 827 -11.20 34.95 27.16
C GLY A 827 -10.67 35.59 25.85
N GLY A 828 -11.21 35.20 24.69
CA GLY A 828 -10.66 35.53 23.38
C GLY A 828 -9.76 34.40 22.84
N GLY A 829 -9.35 34.52 21.59
CA GLY A 829 -8.59 33.49 20.87
C GLY A 829 -8.26 33.94 19.46
N SER A 830 -7.74 33.04 18.64
CA SER A 830 -7.47 33.27 17.22
C SER A 830 -7.88 32.08 16.37
N PHE A 831 -8.02 32.31 15.07
CA PHE A 831 -8.24 31.30 14.05
C PHE A 831 -7.63 31.76 12.73
N ASP A 832 -7.33 30.82 11.83
CA ASP A 832 -6.52 31.06 10.64
C ASP A 832 -7.32 30.75 9.35
N PRO A 833 -8.22 31.63 8.90
CA PRO A 833 -8.92 31.44 7.64
C PRO A 833 -7.97 31.64 6.44
N ARG A 834 -8.17 30.83 5.40
CA ARG A 834 -7.64 31.08 4.05
C ARG A 834 -8.63 31.92 3.27
N LEU A 835 -8.18 33.12 2.89
CA LEU A 835 -8.97 34.10 2.16
C LEU A 835 -8.51 34.10 0.69
N THR A 836 -9.43 33.90 -0.24
CA THR A 836 -9.13 33.83 -1.67
C THR A 836 -10.09 34.70 -2.47
N VAL A 837 -9.54 35.48 -3.41
CA VAL A 837 -10.32 36.21 -4.41
C VAL A 837 -10.12 35.56 -5.77
N PHE A 838 -11.22 35.21 -6.41
CA PHE A 838 -11.25 34.68 -7.77
C PHE A 838 -11.68 35.77 -8.74
N ASN A 839 -11.03 35.88 -9.89
CA ASN A 839 -11.62 36.51 -11.06
C ASN A 839 -12.26 35.42 -11.92
N ARG A 840 -13.59 35.25 -11.83
CA ARG A 840 -14.32 34.21 -12.56
C ARG A 840 -14.68 34.61 -14.00
N GLY A 841 -14.16 35.76 -14.48
CA GLY A 841 -14.36 36.24 -15.84
C GLY A 841 -13.13 36.00 -16.73
N ALA A 842 -13.37 35.84 -18.04
CA ALA A 842 -12.33 35.57 -19.04
C ALA A 842 -11.35 36.75 -19.30
N VAL A 843 -11.60 37.93 -18.73
CA VAL A 843 -10.77 39.12 -18.91
C VAL A 843 -10.16 39.54 -17.57
N GLY A 844 -8.87 39.87 -17.58
CA GLY A 844 -8.19 40.38 -16.40
C GLY A 844 -8.76 41.72 -15.93
N GLY A 845 -8.81 41.92 -14.61
CA GLY A 845 -9.37 43.10 -13.98
C GLY A 845 -8.73 43.40 -12.63
N THR A 846 -9.10 44.54 -12.06
CA THR A 846 -8.69 44.95 -10.72
C THR A 846 -9.92 45.19 -9.86
N ILE A 847 -9.95 44.63 -8.65
CA ILE A 847 -11.05 44.79 -7.67
C ILE A 847 -10.49 45.16 -6.30
N GLU A 848 -11.28 45.79 -5.43
CA GLU A 848 -10.89 46.00 -4.02
C GLU A 848 -11.40 44.84 -3.16
N ALA A 849 -10.56 44.32 -2.28
CA ALA A 849 -10.88 43.29 -1.30
C ALA A 849 -10.62 43.80 0.13
N TRP A 850 -11.52 43.52 1.07
CA TRP A 850 -11.36 43.85 2.49
C TRP A 850 -12.07 42.83 3.36
N THR A 851 -11.72 42.78 4.65
CA THR A 851 -12.39 41.89 5.60
C THR A 851 -13.30 42.64 6.57
N ALA A 852 -14.34 41.98 7.06
CA ALA A 852 -15.35 42.54 7.94
C ALA A 852 -15.71 41.56 9.06
N GLY A 853 -16.05 42.08 10.24
CA GLY A 853 -16.58 41.30 11.35
C GLY A 853 -18.03 41.65 11.62
N VAL A 854 -18.93 40.69 11.44
CA VAL A 854 -20.35 40.80 11.84
C VAL A 854 -20.48 40.30 13.27
N LEU A 855 -20.72 41.21 14.20
CA LEU A 855 -20.82 40.92 15.64
C LEU A 855 -22.14 40.22 15.99
N PRO A 856 -22.18 39.44 17.09
CA PRO A 856 -23.42 38.89 17.63
C PRO A 856 -24.45 40.00 17.87
N GLY A 857 -25.59 39.92 17.16
CA GLY A 857 -26.64 40.95 17.18
C GLY A 857 -26.65 41.94 16.02
N GLY A 858 -25.77 41.77 15.03
CA GLY A 858 -25.84 42.44 13.71
C GLY A 858 -25.11 43.78 13.60
N GLY A 859 -24.19 44.11 14.52
CA GLY A 859 -23.30 45.26 14.35
C GLY A 859 -22.08 44.87 13.51
N GLU A 860 -21.69 45.68 12.53
CA GLU A 860 -20.54 45.39 11.67
C GLU A 860 -19.30 46.19 12.07
N LEU A 861 -18.13 45.56 11.94
CA LEU A 861 -16.81 46.17 12.02
C LEU A 861 -16.12 45.98 10.66
N GLU A 862 -16.05 47.02 9.84
CA GLU A 862 -15.33 46.98 8.56
C GLU A 862 -14.58 48.29 8.26
N PRO A 863 -13.37 48.22 7.65
CA PRO A 863 -12.63 46.99 7.39
C PRO A 863 -11.88 46.55 8.67
N LEU A 864 -11.78 45.24 8.88
CA LEU A 864 -10.83 44.67 9.84
C LEU A 864 -9.42 44.72 9.24
N GLU A 865 -9.28 44.32 7.97
CA GLU A 865 -8.08 44.48 7.14
C GLU A 865 -8.47 44.98 5.73
N GLY A 866 -7.61 45.77 5.10
CA GLY A 866 -7.85 46.38 3.78
C GLY A 866 -8.58 47.75 3.80
N PRO A 867 -9.12 48.25 2.67
CA PRO A 867 -9.18 47.59 1.36
C PRO A 867 -7.83 47.52 0.64
N ILE A 868 -7.64 46.45 -0.14
CA ILE A 868 -6.47 46.23 -1.00
C ILE A 868 -6.96 46.03 -2.44
N ALA A 869 -6.34 46.73 -3.38
CA ALA A 869 -6.61 46.53 -4.80
C ALA A 869 -5.87 45.28 -5.32
N ILE A 870 -6.60 44.27 -5.76
CA ILE A 870 -6.07 43.01 -6.30
C ILE A 870 -6.29 43.02 -7.82
N SER A 871 -5.20 42.86 -8.57
CA SER A 871 -5.26 42.72 -10.03
C SER A 871 -5.02 41.28 -10.42
N LEU A 872 -6.01 40.66 -11.06
CA LEU A 872 -5.97 39.27 -11.49
C LEU A 872 -6.15 39.19 -13.00
N ALA A 873 -5.46 38.27 -13.65
CA ALA A 873 -5.80 37.87 -15.02
C ALA A 873 -7.20 37.25 -15.06
N GLY A 874 -7.75 37.05 -16.26
CA GLY A 874 -8.98 36.26 -16.39
C GLY A 874 -8.73 34.84 -15.90
N ASP A 875 -9.71 34.24 -15.24
CA ASP A 875 -9.62 32.89 -14.66
C ASP A 875 -8.46 32.69 -13.67
N ALA A 876 -8.00 33.77 -13.03
CA ALA A 876 -6.94 33.73 -12.03
C ALA A 876 -7.49 33.96 -10.62
N TYR A 877 -6.74 33.53 -9.62
CA TYR A 877 -7.05 33.75 -8.21
C TYR A 877 -5.82 34.25 -7.44
N ALA A 878 -6.06 34.89 -6.29
CA ALA A 878 -5.04 35.17 -5.29
C ALA A 878 -5.62 34.92 -3.91
N GLY A 879 -4.86 34.26 -3.05
CA GLY A 879 -5.27 34.02 -1.67
C GLY A 879 -4.10 33.85 -0.72
N GLU A 880 -4.36 34.09 0.56
CA GLU A 880 -3.39 34.04 1.65
C GLU A 880 -4.07 33.48 2.92
N ALA A 881 -3.30 32.77 3.74
CA ALA A 881 -3.74 32.37 5.09
C ALA A 881 -3.40 33.51 6.08
N MET A 882 -4.36 33.90 6.91
CA MET A 882 -4.19 35.02 7.83
C MET A 882 -4.67 34.65 9.23
N THR A 883 -3.87 34.96 10.27
CA THR A 883 -4.30 34.80 11.66
C THR A 883 -5.20 35.93 12.12
N ILE A 884 -6.44 35.59 12.50
CA ILE A 884 -7.44 36.52 13.01
C ILE A 884 -7.54 36.43 14.52
N TYR A 885 -7.38 37.56 15.20
CA TYR A 885 -7.48 37.65 16.66
C TYR A 885 -8.83 38.20 17.10
N VAL A 886 -9.56 37.41 17.90
CA VAL A 886 -10.84 37.82 18.50
C VAL A 886 -10.60 38.12 20.00
N PRO A 887 -10.67 39.39 20.44
CA PRO A 887 -10.38 39.75 21.82
C PRO A 887 -11.45 39.23 22.78
N GLY A 888 -11.08 38.95 24.04
CA GLY A 888 -12.03 38.52 25.07
C GLY A 888 -13.15 39.52 25.38
N THR A 889 -12.97 40.80 25.00
CA THR A 889 -14.00 41.84 25.10
C THR A 889 -15.04 41.81 23.97
N ALA A 890 -14.85 40.96 22.95
CA ALA A 890 -15.84 40.77 21.90
C ALA A 890 -17.16 40.22 22.50
N PRO A 891 -18.33 40.68 22.03
CA PRO A 891 -19.61 40.15 22.49
C PRO A 891 -19.67 38.63 22.31
N SER A 892 -20.22 37.92 23.30
CA SER A 892 -20.49 36.49 23.17
C SER A 892 -21.71 36.21 22.29
N GLY A 893 -21.68 35.11 21.55
CA GLY A 893 -22.70 34.66 20.61
C GLY A 893 -22.12 34.36 19.24
N THR A 894 -22.99 34.04 18.29
CA THR A 894 -22.61 33.78 16.89
C THR A 894 -22.42 35.08 16.14
N GLY A 895 -21.24 35.28 15.59
CA GLY A 895 -20.90 36.31 14.61
C GLY A 895 -20.31 35.68 13.35
N ARG A 896 -19.81 36.50 12.43
CA ARG A 896 -19.21 36.04 11.17
C ARG A 896 -17.98 36.89 10.82
N TYR A 897 -16.93 36.26 10.32
CA TYR A 897 -15.77 36.94 9.74
C TYR A 897 -15.81 36.79 8.22
N GLU A 898 -15.90 37.91 7.51
CA GLU A 898 -16.19 37.94 6.07
C GLU A 898 -15.00 38.50 5.28
N LEU A 899 -14.72 37.92 4.12
CA LEU A 899 -14.00 38.53 3.02
C LEU A 899 -15.03 39.14 2.06
N ARG A 900 -14.89 40.43 1.76
CA ARG A 900 -15.73 41.19 0.83
C ARG A 900 -14.89 41.66 -0.34
N VAL A 901 -15.42 41.57 -1.56
CA VAL A 901 -14.84 42.15 -2.77
C VAL A 901 -15.85 43.07 -3.46
N GLY A 902 -15.39 44.19 -4.00
CA GLY A 902 -16.26 45.20 -4.63
C GLY A 902 -15.60 46.58 -4.70
N VAL A 903 -16.41 47.63 -4.57
CA VAL A 903 -15.93 49.01 -4.39
C VAL A 903 -16.05 49.38 -2.90
N PHE A 904 -14.93 49.61 -2.23
CA PHE A 904 -14.91 49.88 -0.81
C PHE A 904 -15.64 51.19 -0.46
N GLY A 905 -16.57 51.13 0.50
CA GLY A 905 -17.51 52.21 0.82
C GLY A 905 -18.62 52.43 -0.24
N GLY A 906 -18.68 51.54 -1.24
CA GLY A 906 -19.67 51.49 -2.31
C GLY A 906 -20.43 50.16 -2.31
N VAL A 907 -20.47 49.48 -3.45
CA VAL A 907 -21.20 48.21 -3.62
C VAL A 907 -20.26 47.04 -3.34
N VAL A 908 -20.70 46.12 -2.48
CA VAL A 908 -20.08 44.79 -2.31
C VAL A 908 -20.58 43.89 -3.43
N GLU A 909 -19.66 43.35 -4.23
CA GLU A 909 -19.95 42.51 -5.39
C GLU A 909 -19.99 41.03 -5.02
N SER A 910 -19.14 40.58 -4.10
CA SER A 910 -19.19 39.25 -3.52
C SER A 910 -18.70 39.26 -2.07
N VAL A 911 -19.29 38.39 -1.26
CA VAL A 911 -18.92 38.20 0.14
C VAL A 911 -18.98 36.72 0.47
N ASP A 912 -17.96 36.25 1.17
CA ASP A 912 -17.96 34.94 1.80
C ASP A 912 -17.32 35.06 3.19
N GLY A 913 -17.64 34.16 4.10
CA GLY A 913 -17.20 34.33 5.48
C GLY A 913 -17.43 33.12 6.35
N VAL A 914 -16.55 33.00 7.34
CA VAL A 914 -16.52 31.92 8.31
C VAL A 914 -17.38 32.30 9.52
N ASP A 915 -18.30 31.43 9.91
CA ASP A 915 -19.09 31.62 11.13
C ASP A 915 -18.20 31.46 12.38
N VAL A 916 -18.35 32.37 13.34
CA VAL A 916 -17.55 32.41 14.58
C VAL A 916 -18.47 32.41 15.79
N ILE A 917 -18.39 31.38 16.63
CA ILE A 917 -19.10 31.30 17.91
C ILE A 917 -18.17 31.78 19.04
N LYS A 918 -18.46 32.96 19.58
CA LYS A 918 -17.75 33.50 20.76
C LYS A 918 -18.45 33.04 22.04
N GLU A 919 -17.78 32.22 22.84
CA GLU A 919 -18.33 31.79 24.12
C GLU A 919 -18.48 32.96 25.12
N GLY A 920 -19.50 32.89 25.95
CA GLY A 920 -19.72 33.79 27.09
C GLY A 920 -19.11 33.24 28.37
N TYR A 921 -18.78 34.11 29.32
CA TYR A 921 -18.41 33.66 30.66
C TYR A 921 -19.61 33.01 31.35
N SER A 922 -19.53 31.71 31.61
CA SER A 922 -20.50 31.03 32.48
C SER A 922 -20.27 31.46 33.92
N ILE A 923 -21.16 32.28 34.48
CA ILE A 923 -21.22 32.44 35.94
C ILE A 923 -22.02 31.25 36.46
N GLY A 924 -21.33 30.27 37.06
CA GLY A 924 -21.99 29.12 37.69
C GLY A 924 -22.97 29.55 38.79
N PRO A 925 -23.97 28.70 39.12
CA PRO A 925 -24.93 28.98 40.17
C PRO A 925 -24.30 29.17 41.56
#